data_AF-A0A5M9JIC9-F1
#
_entry.id   AF-A0A5M9JIC9-F1
#
_cell.length_a   1.000
_cell.length_b   1.000
_cell.length_c   1.000
_cell.angle_alpha   90.00
_cell.angle_beta   90.00
_cell.angle_gamma   90.00
#
_symmetry.space_group_name_H-M   'P 1'
#
loop_
_entity.id
_entity.type
_entity.pdbx_description
1 polymer ?
#
loop_
_entity_poly.entity_id
_entity_poly.type
_entity_poly.pdbx_seq_one_letter_code
_entity_poly.pdbx_strand_id
1 'polypeptide(L)'
;MASPPQVVEDQARLLEDALNVVRQQTQLMRRCLESPGKLMDALKCSSTLVSELRTSSLGPKTLWVRLQHQGHSREREMRTQERKELQLLVGSNLVRLSQLVDLDVYKNTILQPLLEQVVQCRDVLAQEYLLEVITQVFPDEYHLHTLDQFLAAVSRLNPHVNMKVIVIAMMDRLSAYAARESESSSGVDREKSEQEAVTKLLEATRLNKESKAVDSQPESTPVPESSESNGNPSSTETNGASSDAKPKEENEDSLSVAPTEVETQSTAETVNKDVTNDKPNAVPDSIKLYEIFFDQVMHLVASQRLSVQDTLALLVSLVNLALKVHPDRLDYVDQVLDYASDRKNILNLLLTPITSYASIFTALSLPTYIPLLQLQIYPTRRAVAGEVARTLQSNSTKISTVASLEGVLEVLKVLIKEGSQNPANYAGVQRKSLETEETIEEQGWLSRIVHLIHSDDNDTQFKLLQITKAAYSEGNERAREHYDDNWESQISALFKFMHSTLSTMYTRVSGSAEHCLRLFVACGQIADQTNFEEVSYEFFAQAFTIYEESISDSRAQFQAVCVIASALHETRNFNKENYDTLITKCALHGSKLLKKPDQCRAVFLASHLWWAVPIAARGETDEKNLYRDGKRVLECLQRALRVADACMDTAVSVELFVEILNRYVYYFEQENEAVTTKYLNGLIELIHSNLQGNQDSATITEPRKHFERTLENITSRNYEGVVTAAAP
;
A
#
# COMPACT_ATOMS: atom_id res chain seq x y z
N MET A 1 28.21 0.53 -47.93
CA MET A 1 29.26 1.35 -47.31
C MET A 1 29.01 2.80 -47.71
N ALA A 2 28.92 3.73 -46.76
CA ALA A 2 28.73 5.15 -47.04
C ALA A 2 29.62 5.96 -46.10
N SER A 3 30.56 6.73 -46.65
CA SER A 3 31.52 7.51 -45.86
C SER A 3 30.91 8.82 -45.37
N PRO A 4 31.06 9.10 -44.07
CA PRO A 4 31.63 10.34 -43.54
C PRO A 4 32.89 10.00 -42.69
N PRO A 5 33.92 10.88 -42.60
CA PRO A 5 33.78 12.05 -41.71
C PRO A 5 34.46 13.37 -42.17
N GLN A 6 35.18 13.43 -43.31
CA GLN A 6 36.12 14.52 -43.64
C GLN A 6 35.56 15.96 -43.48
N VAL A 7 34.28 16.20 -43.79
CA VAL A 7 33.65 17.53 -43.66
C VAL A 7 33.67 18.05 -42.22
N VAL A 8 33.60 17.17 -41.22
CA VAL A 8 33.57 17.54 -39.79
C VAL A 8 34.96 17.96 -39.29
N GLU A 9 36.03 17.35 -39.81
CA GLU A 9 37.41 17.70 -39.44
C GLU A 9 37.79 19.10 -39.96
N ASP A 10 37.42 19.44 -41.20
CA ASP A 10 37.62 20.77 -41.76
C ASP A 10 36.79 21.84 -41.02
N GLN A 11 35.53 21.53 -40.64
CA GLN A 11 34.70 22.44 -39.83
C GLN A 11 35.27 22.68 -38.44
N ALA A 12 35.75 21.64 -37.75
CA ALA A 12 36.36 21.75 -36.42
C ALA A 12 37.63 22.63 -36.46
N ARG A 13 38.45 22.47 -37.51
CA ARG A 13 39.64 23.29 -37.73
C ARG A 13 39.30 24.77 -37.98
N LEU A 14 38.33 25.05 -38.85
CA LEU A 14 37.87 26.41 -39.14
C LEU A 14 37.33 27.11 -37.87
N LEU A 15 36.63 26.36 -37.01
CA LEU A 15 36.18 26.84 -35.71
C LEU A 15 37.34 27.15 -34.76
N GLU A 16 38.38 26.30 -34.70
CA GLU A 16 39.55 26.55 -33.85
C GLU A 16 40.36 27.77 -34.32
N ASP A 17 40.59 27.93 -35.63
CA ASP A 17 41.25 29.10 -36.22
C ASP A 17 40.48 30.39 -35.88
N ALA A 18 39.16 30.41 -36.05
CA ALA A 18 38.30 31.54 -35.68
C ALA A 18 38.31 31.84 -34.16
N LEU A 19 38.22 30.80 -33.31
CA LEU A 19 38.30 30.95 -31.85
C LEU A 19 39.66 31.53 -31.42
N ASN A 20 40.74 31.19 -32.10
CA ASN A 20 42.07 31.75 -31.82
C ASN A 20 42.15 33.24 -32.17
N VAL A 21 41.56 33.69 -33.29
CA VAL A 21 41.42 35.13 -33.61
C VAL A 21 40.58 35.85 -32.55
N VAL A 22 39.40 35.28 -32.19
CA VAL A 22 38.51 35.87 -31.17
C VAL A 22 39.18 35.97 -29.80
N ARG A 23 39.93 34.95 -29.36
CA ARG A 23 40.72 34.98 -28.11
C ARG A 23 41.73 36.12 -28.11
N GLN A 24 42.50 36.28 -29.18
CA GLN A 24 43.52 37.34 -29.31
C GLN A 24 42.88 38.73 -29.31
N GLN A 25 41.85 38.96 -30.14
CA GLN A 25 41.16 40.25 -30.18
C GLN A 25 40.45 40.59 -28.87
N THR A 26 39.91 39.60 -28.15
CA THR A 26 39.30 39.81 -26.82
C THR A 26 40.33 40.27 -25.79
N GLN A 27 41.54 39.70 -25.79
CA GLN A 27 42.61 40.12 -24.88
C GLN A 27 43.11 41.55 -25.18
N LEU A 28 43.25 41.89 -26.46
CA LEU A 28 43.63 43.25 -26.89
C LEU A 28 42.52 44.27 -26.54
N MET A 29 41.26 43.93 -26.81
CA MET A 29 40.09 44.76 -26.48
C MET A 29 40.00 45.03 -24.98
N ARG A 30 40.16 44.03 -24.11
CA ARG A 30 40.16 44.22 -22.65
C ARG A 30 41.24 45.20 -22.19
N ARG A 31 42.48 45.03 -22.63
CA ARG A 31 43.59 45.96 -22.33
C ARG A 31 43.33 47.40 -22.81
N CYS A 32 42.60 47.56 -23.91
CA CYS A 32 42.20 48.88 -24.43
C CYS A 32 41.01 49.49 -23.66
N LEU A 33 40.11 48.67 -23.10
CA LEU A 33 39.01 49.12 -22.23
C LEU A 33 39.51 49.47 -20.80
N GLU A 34 40.50 48.73 -20.30
CA GLU A 34 41.21 49.01 -19.04
C GLU A 34 42.06 50.29 -19.12
N SER A 35 42.39 50.75 -20.33
CA SER A 35 43.18 51.96 -20.60
C SER A 35 42.27 53.17 -20.86
N PRO A 36 42.14 54.15 -19.93
CA PRO A 36 41.31 55.33 -20.16
C PRO A 36 41.77 56.10 -21.41
N GLY A 37 40.81 56.45 -22.27
CA GLY A 37 41.05 57.13 -23.56
C GLY A 37 41.19 56.23 -24.79
N LYS A 38 41.40 54.91 -24.64
CA LYS A 38 41.60 53.98 -25.78
C LYS A 38 40.33 53.31 -26.32
N LEU A 39 39.17 53.95 -26.15
CA LEU A 39 37.88 53.41 -26.59
C LEU A 39 37.84 53.15 -28.11
N MET A 40 38.48 53.99 -28.93
CA MET A 40 38.53 53.78 -30.39
C MET A 40 39.35 52.55 -30.79
N ASP A 41 40.46 52.27 -30.09
CA ASP A 41 41.26 51.05 -30.32
C ASP A 41 40.47 49.80 -29.88
N ALA A 42 39.78 49.89 -28.72
CA ALA A 42 38.90 48.83 -28.26
C ALA A 42 37.80 48.51 -29.28
N LEU A 43 37.08 49.54 -29.78
CA LEU A 43 36.04 49.41 -30.81
C LEU A 43 36.59 48.84 -32.13
N LYS A 44 37.85 49.14 -32.49
CA LYS A 44 38.51 48.55 -33.66
C LYS A 44 38.73 47.05 -33.48
N CYS A 45 39.24 46.62 -32.32
CA CYS A 45 39.31 45.20 -31.96
C CYS A 45 37.92 44.54 -31.90
N SER A 46 36.89 45.23 -31.38
CA SER A 46 35.50 44.76 -31.42
C SER A 46 35.01 44.55 -32.86
N SER A 47 35.34 45.46 -33.78
CA SER A 47 34.95 45.34 -35.19
C SER A 47 35.59 44.13 -35.88
N THR A 48 36.85 43.81 -35.58
CA THR A 48 37.52 42.61 -36.09
C THR A 48 36.96 41.33 -35.46
N LEU A 49 36.65 41.35 -34.16
CA LEU A 49 35.98 40.24 -33.48
C LEU A 49 34.58 39.97 -34.07
N VAL A 50 33.83 41.03 -34.39
CA VAL A 50 32.49 40.93 -35.00
C VAL A 50 32.54 40.52 -36.47
N SER A 51 33.64 40.75 -37.21
CA SER A 51 33.76 40.20 -38.58
C SER A 51 33.86 38.67 -38.61
N GLU A 52 34.51 38.04 -37.61
CA GLU A 52 34.52 36.57 -37.51
C GLU A 52 33.10 36.01 -37.27
N LEU A 53 32.28 36.74 -36.51
CA LEU A 53 30.86 36.43 -36.27
C LEU A 53 29.92 36.73 -37.45
N ARG A 54 30.42 37.28 -38.56
CA ARG A 54 29.65 37.58 -39.78
C ARG A 54 29.77 36.50 -40.87
N THR A 55 30.43 35.39 -40.55
CA THR A 55 30.56 34.21 -41.42
C THR A 55 29.20 33.51 -41.61
N SER A 56 28.44 33.98 -42.61
CA SER A 56 27.15 33.45 -43.09
C SER A 56 25.97 33.43 -42.10
N SER A 57 25.13 34.48 -42.21
CA SER A 57 23.66 34.44 -42.04
C SER A 57 23.04 34.03 -40.69
N LEU A 58 22.89 34.97 -39.74
CA LEU A 58 22.00 34.84 -38.55
C LEU A 58 21.17 36.13 -38.33
N GLY A 59 19.88 36.02 -37.99
CA GLY A 59 19.00 37.15 -37.61
C GLY A 59 17.62 36.70 -37.05
N PRO A 60 17.20 37.09 -35.83
CA PRO A 60 16.77 36.15 -34.78
C PRO A 60 15.50 35.30 -34.96
N LYS A 61 14.32 35.87 -35.27
CA LYS A 61 13.04 35.15 -35.04
C LYS A 61 12.62 34.18 -36.16
N THR A 62 12.70 34.57 -37.43
CA THR A 62 12.40 33.66 -38.57
C THR A 62 13.47 32.57 -38.77
N LEU A 63 14.48 32.52 -37.91
CA LEU A 63 15.78 31.96 -38.22
C LEU A 63 15.86 30.46 -38.00
N TRP A 64 15.38 30.02 -36.85
CA TRP A 64 15.44 28.64 -36.41
C TRP A 64 14.58 27.73 -37.30
N VAL A 65 13.42 28.22 -37.74
CA VAL A 65 12.58 27.57 -38.77
C VAL A 65 13.24 27.65 -40.15
N ARG A 66 13.88 28.78 -40.52
CA ARG A 66 14.63 28.88 -41.80
C ARG A 66 15.82 27.93 -41.86
N LEU A 67 16.47 27.63 -40.73
CA LEU A 67 17.58 26.67 -40.64
C LEU A 67 17.16 25.25 -41.05
N GLN A 68 15.87 24.91 -40.92
CA GLN A 68 15.28 23.66 -41.44
C GLN A 68 15.37 23.55 -42.98
N HIS A 69 15.42 24.67 -43.68
CA HIS A 69 15.45 24.75 -45.15
C HIS A 69 16.79 25.27 -45.72
N GLN A 70 17.75 25.60 -44.86
CA GLN A 70 19.09 26.07 -45.24
C GLN A 70 20.08 24.89 -45.29
N GLY A 71 20.85 24.76 -46.38
CA GLY A 71 21.80 23.64 -46.57
C GLY A 71 21.21 22.46 -47.36
N HIS A 72 21.98 21.40 -47.53
CA HIS A 72 21.59 20.25 -48.35
C HIS A 72 20.55 19.37 -47.63
N SER A 73 19.71 18.71 -48.42
CA SER A 73 18.76 17.68 -47.93
C SER A 73 19.40 16.57 -47.08
N ARG A 74 20.66 16.21 -47.35
CA ARG A 74 21.43 15.18 -46.61
C ARG A 74 21.83 15.61 -45.20
N GLU A 75 21.88 16.92 -44.93
CA GLU A 75 22.28 17.49 -43.64
C GLU A 75 21.08 17.68 -42.69
N ARG A 76 19.88 17.21 -43.06
CA ARG A 76 18.64 17.46 -42.30
C ARG A 76 18.71 16.96 -40.85
N GLU A 77 19.33 15.80 -40.60
CA GLU A 77 19.46 15.24 -39.25
C GLU A 77 20.46 16.03 -38.40
N MET A 78 21.61 16.38 -38.96
CA MET A 78 22.62 17.25 -38.33
C MET A 78 22.02 18.62 -37.95
N ARG A 79 21.32 19.27 -38.89
CA ARG A 79 20.61 20.53 -38.62
C ARG A 79 19.46 20.37 -37.63
N THR A 80 18.83 19.20 -37.53
CA THR A 80 17.83 18.92 -36.49
C THR A 80 18.47 18.86 -35.10
N GLN A 81 19.70 18.36 -34.99
CA GLN A 81 20.48 18.35 -33.74
C GLN A 81 20.97 19.77 -33.37
N GLU A 82 21.59 20.49 -34.31
CA GLU A 82 22.00 21.90 -34.12
C GLU A 82 20.81 22.78 -33.68
N ARG A 83 19.62 22.55 -34.27
CA ARG A 83 18.39 23.23 -33.87
C ARG A 83 17.98 22.92 -32.43
N LYS A 84 18.18 21.71 -31.92
CA LYS A 84 17.90 21.34 -30.51
C LYS A 84 18.88 21.99 -29.52
N GLU A 85 20.08 22.34 -29.96
CA GLU A 85 21.04 23.07 -29.13
C GLU A 85 20.73 24.57 -29.14
N LEU A 86 20.44 25.14 -30.32
CA LEU A 86 20.11 26.56 -30.48
C LEU A 86 18.73 26.96 -29.93
N GLN A 87 17.80 26.02 -29.70
CA GLN A 87 16.45 26.32 -29.20
C GLN A 87 16.47 27.02 -27.83
N LEU A 88 17.47 26.72 -26.98
CA LEU A 88 17.67 27.34 -25.68
C LEU A 88 17.83 28.87 -25.77
N LEU A 89 18.40 29.38 -26.87
CA LEU A 89 18.49 30.81 -27.13
C LEU A 89 17.11 31.43 -27.34
N VAL A 90 16.21 30.73 -28.05
CA VAL A 90 14.82 31.17 -28.24
C VAL A 90 14.07 31.13 -26.90
N GLY A 91 14.19 30.04 -26.15
CA GLY A 91 13.59 29.91 -24.81
C GLY A 91 14.06 31.00 -23.83
N SER A 92 15.32 31.41 -23.88
CA SER A 92 15.84 32.50 -23.03
C SER A 92 15.13 33.85 -23.21
N ASN A 93 14.52 34.08 -24.39
CA ASN A 93 13.70 35.28 -24.62
C ASN A 93 12.33 35.17 -23.95
N LEU A 94 11.75 33.96 -23.86
CA LEU A 94 10.51 33.71 -23.13
C LEU A 94 10.73 33.83 -21.61
N VAL A 95 11.88 33.35 -21.10
CA VAL A 95 12.28 33.52 -19.69
C VAL A 95 12.40 35.00 -19.31
N ARG A 96 12.91 35.85 -20.21
CA ARG A 96 12.92 37.31 -19.98
C ARG A 96 11.54 37.95 -20.06
N LEU A 97 10.58 37.36 -20.79
CA LEU A 97 9.22 37.87 -20.83
C LEU A 97 8.46 37.55 -19.53
N SER A 98 8.55 36.33 -18.99
CA SER A 98 7.86 36.01 -17.71
C SER A 98 8.40 36.78 -16.50
N GLN A 99 9.62 37.33 -16.59
CA GLN A 99 10.21 38.20 -15.56
C GLN A 99 9.75 39.67 -15.62
N LEU A 100 8.97 40.08 -16.64
CA LEU A 100 8.70 41.49 -16.96
C LEU A 100 7.22 41.79 -17.28
N VAL A 101 6.31 40.86 -17.01
CA VAL A 101 4.95 40.86 -17.56
C VAL A 101 3.95 40.45 -16.48
N ASP A 102 2.96 41.31 -16.22
CA ASP A 102 1.80 41.03 -15.37
C ASP A 102 0.70 40.26 -16.11
N LEU A 103 -0.22 39.64 -15.38
CA LEU A 103 -1.31 38.80 -15.89
C LEU A 103 -2.13 39.45 -17.04
N ASP A 104 -2.54 40.71 -16.88
CA ASP A 104 -3.33 41.42 -17.90
C ASP A 104 -2.53 41.70 -19.18
N VAL A 105 -1.23 41.95 -19.05
CA VAL A 105 -0.33 42.18 -20.19
C VAL A 105 -0.05 40.84 -20.90
N TYR A 106 0.12 39.75 -20.12
CA TYR A 106 0.24 38.40 -20.66
C TYR A 106 -0.99 38.03 -21.49
N LYS A 107 -2.17 38.08 -20.87
CA LYS A 107 -3.45 37.67 -21.47
C LYS A 107 -3.83 38.48 -22.70
N ASN A 108 -3.77 39.81 -22.62
CA ASN A 108 -4.34 40.68 -23.65
C ASN A 108 -3.33 41.12 -24.73
N THR A 109 -2.01 41.09 -24.45
CA THR A 109 -0.99 41.64 -25.36
C THR A 109 0.02 40.61 -25.86
N ILE A 110 0.39 39.62 -25.06
CA ILE A 110 1.55 38.75 -25.35
C ILE A 110 1.15 37.35 -25.80
N LEU A 111 0.18 36.70 -25.13
CA LEU A 111 -0.16 35.31 -25.40
C LEU A 111 -0.75 35.12 -26.80
N GLN A 112 -1.77 35.87 -27.19
CA GLN A 112 -2.46 35.69 -28.48
C GLN A 112 -1.50 35.82 -29.68
N PRO A 113 -0.65 36.87 -29.82
CA PRO A 113 0.33 36.93 -30.91
C PRO A 113 1.38 35.81 -30.86
N LEU A 114 1.74 35.34 -29.67
CA LEU A 114 2.75 34.29 -29.48
C LEU A 114 2.19 32.92 -29.91
N LEU A 115 0.97 32.57 -29.49
CA LEU A 115 0.26 31.38 -29.95
C LEU A 115 -0.02 31.42 -31.45
N GLU A 116 -0.37 32.59 -32.00
CA GLU A 116 -0.53 32.75 -33.45
C GLU A 116 0.78 32.45 -34.19
N GLN A 117 1.93 32.97 -33.73
CA GLN A 117 3.23 32.66 -34.35
C GLN A 117 3.59 31.17 -34.24
N VAL A 118 3.24 30.49 -33.14
CA VAL A 118 3.40 29.04 -33.00
C VAL A 118 2.54 28.28 -34.02
N VAL A 119 1.25 28.61 -34.17
CA VAL A 119 0.38 27.96 -35.15
C VAL A 119 0.81 28.25 -36.60
N GLN A 120 1.24 29.49 -36.88
CA GLN A 120 1.71 29.91 -38.21
C GLN A 120 3.04 29.26 -38.64
N CYS A 121 3.94 28.90 -37.71
CA CYS A 121 5.29 28.45 -38.09
C CYS A 121 5.34 27.06 -38.75
N ARG A 122 4.34 26.19 -38.47
CA ARG A 122 4.12 24.85 -39.04
C ARG A 122 5.25 23.81 -38.93
N ASP A 123 6.40 24.18 -38.37
CA ASP A 123 7.52 23.29 -38.10
C ASP A 123 7.33 22.55 -36.78
N VAL A 124 7.35 21.21 -36.83
CA VAL A 124 7.01 20.32 -35.71
C VAL A 124 7.88 20.57 -34.49
N LEU A 125 9.20 20.60 -34.67
CA LEU A 125 10.17 20.79 -33.60
C LEU A 125 10.03 22.18 -32.95
N ALA A 126 9.69 23.19 -33.75
CA ALA A 126 9.39 24.53 -33.23
C ALA A 126 8.08 24.59 -32.44
N GLN A 127 7.03 23.90 -32.90
CA GLN A 127 5.75 23.85 -32.20
C GLN A 127 5.85 23.10 -30.87
N GLU A 128 6.54 21.96 -30.84
CA GLU A 128 6.79 21.17 -29.63
C GLU A 128 7.50 21.99 -28.55
N TYR A 129 8.72 22.46 -28.84
CA TYR A 129 9.55 23.14 -27.84
C TYR A 129 8.98 24.50 -27.41
N LEU A 130 8.37 25.28 -28.31
CA LEU A 130 7.81 26.59 -27.91
C LEU A 130 6.63 26.42 -26.95
N LEU A 131 5.76 25.44 -27.16
CA LEU A 131 4.64 25.16 -26.25
C LEU A 131 5.12 24.54 -24.93
N GLU A 132 6.12 23.67 -24.97
CA GLU A 132 6.78 23.16 -23.76
C GLU A 132 7.36 24.32 -22.92
N VAL A 133 8.11 25.24 -23.54
CA VAL A 133 8.70 26.39 -22.82
C VAL A 133 7.63 27.34 -22.28
N ILE A 134 6.57 27.65 -23.02
CA ILE A 134 5.43 28.43 -22.48
C ILE A 134 4.90 27.76 -21.20
N THR A 135 4.70 26.44 -21.26
CA THR A 135 4.21 25.57 -20.17
C THR A 135 5.20 25.41 -19.02
N GLN A 136 6.48 25.78 -19.19
CA GLN A 136 7.51 25.76 -18.13
C GLN A 136 7.84 27.15 -17.55
N VAL A 137 7.63 28.23 -18.30
CA VAL A 137 8.26 29.53 -18.03
C VAL A 137 7.32 30.61 -17.48
N PHE A 138 6.03 30.59 -17.84
CA PHE A 138 5.03 31.50 -17.27
C PHE A 138 4.41 30.93 -15.99
N PRO A 139 3.94 31.76 -15.03
CA PRO A 139 3.30 31.31 -13.79
C PRO A 139 2.04 30.44 -14.00
N ASP A 140 1.70 29.63 -13.01
CA ASP A 140 0.55 28.72 -13.06
C ASP A 140 -0.79 29.48 -13.18
N GLU A 141 -0.93 30.56 -12.39
CA GLU A 141 -2.03 31.54 -12.46
C GLU A 141 -2.30 32.03 -13.90
N TYR A 142 -1.24 32.25 -14.68
CA TYR A 142 -1.32 32.84 -16.02
C TYR A 142 -1.87 31.83 -17.02
N HIS A 143 -1.50 30.55 -16.87
CA HIS A 143 -2.10 29.44 -17.62
C HIS A 143 -3.56 29.25 -17.22
N LEU A 144 -3.86 29.27 -15.92
CA LEU A 144 -5.21 29.09 -15.36
C LEU A 144 -6.25 30.04 -16.02
N HIS A 145 -5.89 31.31 -16.20
CA HIS A 145 -6.75 32.33 -16.85
C HIS A 145 -6.74 32.36 -18.39
N THR A 146 -6.03 31.44 -19.06
CA THR A 146 -5.82 31.41 -20.52
C THR A 146 -5.85 30.00 -21.15
N LEU A 147 -6.26 28.97 -20.40
CA LEU A 147 -6.34 27.58 -20.86
C LEU A 147 -7.17 27.40 -22.15
N ASP A 148 -8.25 28.17 -22.28
CA ASP A 148 -9.10 28.22 -23.46
C ASP A 148 -8.30 28.58 -24.72
N GLN A 149 -7.49 29.65 -24.65
CA GLN A 149 -6.68 30.14 -25.76
C GLN A 149 -5.54 29.17 -26.08
N PHE A 150 -4.88 28.63 -25.04
CA PHE A 150 -3.79 27.67 -25.18
C PHE A 150 -4.27 26.36 -25.84
N LEU A 151 -5.35 25.76 -25.33
CA LEU A 151 -5.89 24.49 -25.86
C LEU A 151 -6.49 24.67 -27.26
N ALA A 152 -7.16 25.80 -27.53
CA ALA A 152 -7.59 26.16 -28.88
C ALA A 152 -6.40 26.28 -29.86
N ALA A 153 -5.25 26.82 -29.43
CA ALA A 153 -4.04 26.83 -30.25
C ALA A 153 -3.46 25.42 -30.45
N VAL A 154 -3.45 24.57 -29.41
CA VAL A 154 -2.99 23.16 -29.51
C VAL A 154 -3.82 22.37 -30.54
N SER A 155 -5.14 22.58 -30.59
CA SER A 155 -6.01 21.91 -31.58
C SER A 155 -5.67 22.24 -33.05
N ARG A 156 -4.93 23.34 -33.30
CA ARG A 156 -4.59 23.89 -34.63
C ARG A 156 -3.15 23.61 -35.08
N LEU A 157 -2.42 22.77 -34.35
CA LEU A 157 -1.02 22.42 -34.65
C LEU A 157 -0.90 21.44 -35.84
N ASN A 158 0.34 21.21 -36.25
CA ASN A 158 0.66 20.17 -37.24
C ASN A 158 0.42 18.77 -36.61
N PRO A 159 -0.33 17.84 -37.24
CA PRO A 159 -0.62 16.51 -36.69
C PRO A 159 0.60 15.65 -36.35
N HIS A 160 1.79 16.01 -36.84
CA HIS A 160 3.05 15.37 -36.48
C HIS A 160 3.67 15.85 -35.16
N VAL A 161 3.09 16.86 -34.51
CA VAL A 161 3.48 17.32 -33.16
C VAL A 161 3.00 16.34 -32.10
N ASN A 162 3.85 16.02 -31.14
CA ASN A 162 3.51 15.19 -29.98
C ASN A 162 2.64 15.97 -28.95
N MET A 163 1.42 16.31 -29.36
CA MET A 163 0.43 17.08 -28.59
C MET A 163 0.18 16.49 -27.19
N LYS A 164 0.28 15.17 -27.04
CA LYS A 164 0.19 14.48 -25.75
C LYS A 164 1.16 15.04 -24.72
N VAL A 165 2.45 15.19 -25.06
CA VAL A 165 3.47 15.64 -24.10
C VAL A 165 3.16 17.08 -23.62
N ILE A 166 2.72 17.94 -24.53
CA ILE A 166 2.36 19.34 -24.24
C ILE A 166 1.15 19.39 -23.28
N VAL A 167 0.09 18.65 -23.59
CA VAL A 167 -1.16 18.65 -22.79
C VAL A 167 -0.94 17.98 -21.43
N ILE A 168 -0.24 16.84 -21.38
CA ILE A 168 0.12 16.17 -20.11
C ILE A 168 0.99 17.09 -19.25
N ALA A 169 2.01 17.75 -19.81
CA ALA A 169 2.85 18.69 -19.04
C ALA A 169 2.04 19.84 -18.42
N MET A 170 1.06 20.38 -19.14
CA MET A 170 0.16 21.43 -18.61
C MET A 170 -0.76 20.89 -17.49
N MET A 171 -1.34 19.70 -17.69
CA MET A 171 -2.23 19.06 -16.72
C MET A 171 -1.50 18.64 -15.45
N ASP A 172 -0.33 17.99 -15.58
CA ASP A 172 0.50 17.59 -14.45
C ASP A 172 0.92 18.81 -13.64
N ARG A 173 1.36 19.88 -14.32
CA ARG A 173 1.76 21.14 -13.70
C ARG A 173 0.63 21.79 -12.91
N LEU A 174 -0.55 21.96 -13.51
CA LEU A 174 -1.72 22.53 -12.80
C LEU A 174 -2.26 21.60 -11.70
N SER A 175 -2.17 20.28 -11.88
CA SER A 175 -2.51 19.32 -10.81
C SER A 175 -1.55 19.43 -9.61
N ALA A 176 -0.27 19.73 -9.86
CA ALA A 176 0.73 19.94 -8.82
C ALA A 176 0.66 21.33 -8.20
N TYR A 177 0.08 22.32 -8.89
CA TYR A 177 -0.28 23.62 -8.33
C TYR A 177 -1.44 23.45 -7.33
N ALA A 178 -2.58 22.94 -7.79
CA ALA A 178 -3.76 22.71 -6.97
C ALA A 178 -3.49 21.80 -5.76
N ALA A 179 -2.68 20.74 -5.93
CA ALA A 179 -2.29 19.86 -4.83
C ALA A 179 -1.60 20.62 -3.68
N ARG A 180 -0.60 21.47 -3.97
CA ARG A 180 0.12 22.26 -2.95
C ARG A 180 -0.78 23.23 -2.19
N GLU A 181 -1.82 23.75 -2.84
CA GLU A 181 -2.79 24.62 -2.21
C GLU A 181 -3.77 23.82 -1.34
N SER A 182 -4.22 22.65 -1.81
CA SER A 182 -5.07 21.72 -1.04
C SER A 182 -4.36 21.14 0.19
N GLU A 183 -3.05 20.90 0.14
CA GLU A 183 -2.21 20.44 1.27
C GLU A 183 -2.10 21.47 2.41
N SER A 184 -2.62 22.69 2.23
CA SER A 184 -2.83 23.63 3.34
C SER A 184 -4.03 23.29 4.24
N SER A 185 -4.87 22.33 3.82
CA SER A 185 -5.94 21.72 4.62
C SER A 185 -5.59 20.27 5.04
N SER A 186 -6.21 19.79 6.12
CA SER A 186 -5.76 18.58 6.83
C SER A 186 -6.11 17.26 6.13
N GLY A 187 -5.10 16.41 5.89
CA GLY A 187 -5.26 15.10 5.24
C GLY A 187 -6.19 14.10 5.95
N VAL A 188 -6.53 14.34 7.23
CA VAL A 188 -7.53 13.54 7.98
C VAL A 188 -8.97 13.76 7.47
N ASP A 189 -9.22 14.87 6.80
CA ASP A 189 -10.55 15.23 6.31
C ASP A 189 -10.82 14.65 4.90
N ARG A 190 -9.76 14.27 4.16
CA ARG A 190 -9.85 13.62 2.84
C ARG A 190 -10.56 12.26 2.90
N GLU A 191 -10.22 11.39 3.85
CA GLU A 191 -10.90 10.09 4.00
C GLU A 191 -12.40 10.23 4.31
N LYS A 192 -12.77 11.24 5.10
CA LYS A 192 -14.16 11.52 5.43
C LYS A 192 -14.92 12.11 4.24
N SER A 193 -14.29 13.03 3.51
CA SER A 193 -14.88 13.63 2.31
C SER A 193 -15.05 12.60 1.19
N GLU A 194 -14.08 11.69 1.00
CA GLU A 194 -14.23 10.52 0.13
C GLU A 194 -15.42 9.65 0.55
N GLN A 195 -15.58 9.33 1.85
CA GLN A 195 -16.71 8.56 2.37
C GLN A 195 -18.07 9.26 2.18
N GLU A 196 -18.14 10.56 2.45
CA GLU A 196 -19.34 11.37 2.18
C GLU A 196 -19.66 11.49 0.69
N ALA A 197 -18.66 11.58 -0.18
CA ALA A 197 -18.86 11.57 -1.62
C ALA A 197 -19.45 10.21 -2.08
N VAL A 198 -18.96 9.10 -1.52
CA VAL A 198 -19.48 7.76 -1.79
C VAL A 198 -20.93 7.62 -1.33
N THR A 199 -21.32 8.12 -0.15
CA THR A 199 -22.74 8.07 0.27
C THR A 199 -23.62 8.91 -0.65
N LYS A 200 -23.20 10.13 -1.00
CA LYS A 200 -23.92 11.02 -1.94
C LYS A 200 -24.08 10.37 -3.32
N LEU A 201 -23.05 9.68 -3.85
CA LEU A 201 -23.13 8.95 -5.12
C LEU A 201 -24.03 7.71 -5.02
N LEU A 202 -23.99 6.96 -3.91
CA LEU A 202 -24.86 5.81 -3.70
C LEU A 202 -26.34 6.22 -3.54
N GLU A 203 -26.62 7.38 -2.98
CA GLU A 203 -27.96 7.97 -2.94
C GLU A 203 -28.40 8.46 -4.33
N ALA A 204 -27.56 9.20 -5.04
CA ALA A 204 -27.84 9.66 -6.40
C ALA A 204 -28.08 8.48 -7.38
N THR A 205 -27.30 7.40 -7.27
CA THR A 205 -27.47 6.20 -8.11
C THR A 205 -28.63 5.30 -7.68
N ARG A 206 -29.10 5.38 -6.43
CA ARG A 206 -30.40 4.81 -6.01
C ARG A 206 -31.55 5.60 -6.64
N LEU A 207 -31.57 6.92 -6.46
CA LEU A 207 -32.59 7.81 -7.05
C LEU A 207 -32.65 7.68 -8.59
N ASN A 208 -31.51 7.52 -9.25
CA ASN A 208 -31.41 7.35 -10.71
C ASN A 208 -31.68 5.89 -11.19
N LYS A 209 -31.79 4.93 -10.26
CA LYS A 209 -32.37 3.60 -10.53
C LYS A 209 -33.87 3.59 -10.28
N GLU A 210 -34.34 4.30 -9.25
CA GLU A 210 -35.76 4.46 -8.93
C GLU A 210 -36.49 5.25 -10.03
N SER A 211 -35.91 6.34 -10.55
CA SER A 211 -36.47 7.07 -11.70
C SER A 211 -36.60 6.19 -12.96
N LYS A 212 -35.61 5.32 -13.23
CA LYS A 212 -35.66 4.36 -14.34
C LYS A 212 -36.61 3.17 -14.09
N ALA A 213 -36.88 2.85 -12.82
CA ALA A 213 -37.85 1.81 -12.45
C ALA A 213 -39.31 2.31 -12.56
N VAL A 214 -39.56 3.61 -12.31
CA VAL A 214 -40.88 4.23 -12.54
C VAL A 214 -41.28 4.17 -14.02
N ASP A 215 -40.32 4.27 -14.94
CA ASP A 215 -40.53 4.22 -16.39
C ASP A 215 -40.67 2.78 -16.95
N SER A 216 -40.78 1.75 -16.09
CA SER A 216 -40.71 0.34 -16.54
C SER A 216 -41.49 -0.71 -15.73
N GLN A 217 -42.77 -0.46 -15.40
CA GLN A 217 -43.76 -1.53 -15.14
C GLN A 217 -45.14 -1.27 -15.78
N PRO A 218 -45.94 -2.32 -16.07
CA PRO A 218 -46.98 -2.26 -17.11
C PRO A 218 -48.36 -1.77 -16.63
N GLU A 219 -49.12 -1.17 -17.56
CA GLU A 219 -50.53 -0.81 -17.35
C GLU A 219 -51.41 -2.04 -17.09
N SER A 220 -52.38 -1.88 -16.20
CA SER A 220 -53.44 -2.87 -15.93
C SER A 220 -54.72 -2.50 -16.68
N THR A 221 -55.35 -3.49 -17.31
CA THR A 221 -56.65 -3.29 -18.00
C THR A 221 -57.80 -3.14 -17.01
N PRO A 222 -58.84 -2.41 -17.41
CA PRO A 222 -60.14 -3.09 -17.52
C PRO A 222 -60.94 -2.73 -18.79
N VAL A 223 -61.40 -3.80 -19.46
CA VAL A 223 -62.67 -3.99 -20.21
C VAL A 223 -63.44 -2.75 -20.75
N PRO A 224 -63.65 -2.70 -22.08
CA PRO A 224 -64.88 -2.20 -22.70
C PRO A 224 -65.76 -3.33 -23.27
N GLU A 225 -67.07 -3.07 -23.43
CA GLU A 225 -68.06 -4.03 -23.94
C GLU A 225 -68.18 -4.07 -25.48
N SER A 226 -68.97 -5.00 -26.00
CA SER A 226 -69.04 -5.45 -27.40
C SER A 226 -69.55 -4.45 -28.44
N SER A 227 -68.95 -4.46 -29.63
CA SER A 227 -69.68 -4.56 -30.92
C SER A 227 -68.79 -5.08 -32.08
N GLU A 228 -69.41 -5.64 -33.11
CA GLU A 228 -68.84 -6.54 -34.12
C GLU A 228 -68.13 -5.89 -35.34
N SER A 229 -67.53 -6.75 -36.19
CA SER A 229 -67.49 -6.66 -37.68
C SER A 229 -66.19 -6.25 -38.41
N ASN A 230 -65.48 -7.29 -38.91
CA ASN A 230 -64.90 -7.45 -40.26
C ASN A 230 -64.15 -6.31 -40.99
N GLY A 231 -62.89 -6.59 -41.36
CA GLY A 231 -62.16 -5.95 -42.47
C GLY A 231 -60.80 -6.60 -42.71
N ASN A 232 -60.50 -7.05 -43.94
CA ASN A 232 -59.24 -7.72 -44.33
C ASN A 232 -58.42 -6.81 -45.31
N PRO A 233 -57.25 -7.20 -45.87
CA PRO A 233 -56.03 -6.42 -45.62
C PRO A 233 -55.33 -5.98 -46.93
N SER A 234 -54.00 -5.86 -46.90
CA SER A 234 -53.09 -5.61 -48.05
C SER A 234 -53.07 -4.14 -48.53
N SER A 235 -52.00 -3.63 -49.17
CA SER A 235 -50.60 -4.08 -49.29
C SER A 235 -49.76 -2.98 -49.97
N THR A 236 -48.43 -3.03 -49.79
CA THR A 236 -47.40 -2.43 -50.69
C THR A 236 -47.49 -0.89 -50.90
N GLU A 237 -46.54 -0.15 -51.53
CA GLU A 237 -45.27 -0.51 -52.20
C GLU A 237 -44.22 0.63 -52.10
N THR A 238 -42.92 0.26 -52.13
CA THR A 238 -41.72 0.97 -52.63
C THR A 238 -41.49 2.51 -52.51
N ASN A 239 -40.33 2.84 -51.92
CA ASN A 239 -39.19 3.62 -52.47
C ASN A 239 -39.41 4.87 -53.38
N GLY A 240 -38.76 6.01 -53.07
CA GLY A 240 -38.76 7.19 -53.96
C GLY A 240 -37.84 8.40 -53.67
N ALA A 241 -36.53 8.20 -53.53
CA ALA A 241 -35.43 9.15 -53.84
C ALA A 241 -35.53 10.70 -53.62
N SER A 242 -34.75 11.18 -52.63
CA SER A 242 -33.71 12.25 -52.74
C SER A 242 -34.01 13.77 -52.91
N SER A 243 -33.06 14.55 -52.35
CA SER A 243 -32.56 15.90 -52.70
C SER A 243 -33.21 17.19 -52.14
N ASP A 244 -32.42 17.82 -51.26
CA ASP A 244 -32.04 19.25 -51.23
C ASP A 244 -32.89 20.39 -50.60
N ALA A 245 -32.14 21.46 -50.30
CA ALA A 245 -32.52 22.81 -49.84
C ALA A 245 -32.73 23.07 -48.32
N LYS A 246 -32.41 24.31 -47.91
CA LYS A 246 -32.39 24.87 -46.53
C LYS A 246 -33.36 26.10 -46.42
N PRO A 247 -33.56 26.73 -45.24
CA PRO A 247 -34.87 27.29 -44.87
C PRO A 247 -34.97 28.83 -44.82
N LYS A 248 -36.22 29.31 -44.67
CA LYS A 248 -36.76 30.60 -44.17
C LYS A 248 -38.31 30.52 -44.29
N GLU A 249 -39.19 31.25 -43.60
CA GLU A 249 -39.18 32.30 -42.55
C GLU A 249 -40.33 31.92 -41.56
N GLU A 250 -40.25 32.13 -40.24
CA GLU A 250 -40.60 33.33 -39.44
C GLU A 250 -42.09 33.77 -39.44
N ASN A 251 -42.54 34.25 -38.26
CA ASN A 251 -43.85 34.81 -37.83
C ASN A 251 -44.79 33.90 -37.02
N GLU A 252 -45.55 34.36 -36.02
CA GLU A 252 -45.36 35.45 -35.00
C GLU A 252 -46.48 35.31 -33.93
N ASP A 253 -46.59 36.29 -33.00
CA ASP A 253 -47.71 36.51 -32.03
C ASP A 253 -47.91 35.50 -30.86
N SER A 254 -48.28 35.90 -29.62
CA SER A 254 -48.52 37.26 -29.07
C SER A 254 -48.57 37.33 -27.52
N LEU A 255 -48.24 38.51 -26.95
CA LEU A 255 -48.72 39.11 -25.65
C LEU A 255 -48.37 38.41 -24.29
N SER A 256 -48.22 39.09 -23.13
CA SER A 256 -48.00 40.53 -22.81
C SER A 256 -47.56 40.83 -21.34
N VAL A 257 -46.45 41.59 -21.19
CA VAL A 257 -46.31 42.89 -20.45
C VAL A 257 -46.30 42.98 -18.88
N ALA A 258 -45.39 43.83 -18.36
CA ALA A 258 -45.18 44.23 -16.94
C ALA A 258 -45.78 45.62 -16.59
N PRO A 259 -45.45 46.32 -15.46
CA PRO A 259 -44.19 47.09 -15.26
C PRO A 259 -43.69 47.03 -13.77
N THR A 260 -42.84 47.86 -13.14
CA THR A 260 -42.18 49.19 -13.39
C THR A 260 -40.90 49.34 -12.51
N GLU A 261 -40.09 50.40 -12.70
CA GLU A 261 -38.92 50.78 -11.88
C GLU A 261 -39.16 52.06 -11.03
N VAL A 262 -38.44 52.25 -9.90
CA VAL A 262 -38.17 53.56 -9.26
C VAL A 262 -36.85 53.51 -8.44
N GLU A 263 -36.05 54.59 -8.45
CA GLU A 263 -34.83 54.77 -7.62
C GLU A 263 -35.12 55.37 -6.23
N THR A 264 -34.28 55.14 -5.20
CA THR A 264 -34.02 56.12 -4.12
C THR A 264 -32.73 55.85 -3.33
N GLN A 265 -32.30 56.79 -2.48
CA GLN A 265 -30.95 56.89 -1.91
C GLN A 265 -30.88 56.66 -0.38
N SER A 266 -29.75 56.08 0.05
CA SER A 266 -29.01 56.30 1.31
C SER A 266 -29.72 56.50 2.66
N THR A 267 -29.38 55.65 3.64
CA THR A 267 -28.98 56.11 4.99
C THR A 267 -28.08 55.07 5.67
N ALA A 268 -27.22 55.52 6.59
CA ALA A 268 -26.41 54.66 7.47
C ALA A 268 -27.19 54.39 8.79
N GLU A 269 -26.73 53.68 9.83
CA GLU A 269 -25.40 53.20 10.19
C GLU A 269 -25.52 52.12 11.28
N THR A 270 -24.71 51.06 11.26
CA THR A 270 -24.09 50.48 12.50
C THR A 270 -23.01 49.46 12.16
N VAL A 271 -21.97 49.43 12.99
CA VAL A 271 -20.82 48.52 12.84
C VAL A 271 -20.95 47.35 13.82
N ASN A 272 -20.67 46.14 13.34
CA ASN A 272 -19.92 45.16 14.11
C ASN A 272 -18.93 44.45 13.18
N LYS A 273 -17.67 44.42 13.60
CA LYS A 273 -16.62 43.65 12.93
C LYS A 273 -16.44 42.34 13.70
N ASP A 274 -16.75 41.22 13.07
CA ASP A 274 -15.99 39.99 13.34
C ASP A 274 -14.97 39.80 12.23
N VAL A 275 -13.76 39.41 12.60
CA VAL A 275 -12.61 39.28 11.69
C VAL A 275 -12.40 37.81 11.39
N THR A 276 -13.17 37.27 10.44
CA THR A 276 -12.82 36.02 9.78
C THR A 276 -11.70 36.27 8.76
N ASN A 277 -10.73 35.36 8.71
CA ASN A 277 -9.43 35.61 8.11
C ASN A 277 -9.40 35.13 6.64
N ASP A 278 -10.19 35.79 5.80
CA ASP A 278 -10.37 35.43 4.39
C ASP A 278 -9.06 35.62 3.59
N LYS A 279 -8.30 34.54 3.48
CA LYS A 279 -7.48 34.29 2.30
C LYS A 279 -8.40 33.74 1.21
N PRO A 280 -8.26 34.16 -0.07
CA PRO A 280 -9.03 33.56 -1.15
C PRO A 280 -8.65 32.09 -1.35
N ASN A 281 -9.63 31.24 -1.67
CA ASN A 281 -9.38 29.95 -2.31
C ASN A 281 -8.59 30.21 -3.60
N ALA A 282 -7.37 29.69 -3.68
CA ALA A 282 -6.39 30.14 -4.67
C ALA A 282 -6.49 29.41 -6.03
N VAL A 283 -7.18 28.26 -6.09
CA VAL A 283 -7.97 27.88 -7.26
C VAL A 283 -9.36 28.51 -7.10
N PRO A 284 -9.78 29.48 -7.94
CA PRO A 284 -11.12 30.03 -7.85
C PRO A 284 -12.17 28.99 -8.23
N ASP A 285 -13.18 28.77 -7.38
CA ASP A 285 -14.31 27.84 -7.63
C ASP A 285 -15.09 28.16 -8.93
N SER A 286 -14.89 29.36 -9.49
CA SER A 286 -15.43 29.79 -10.79
C SER A 286 -14.75 29.15 -12.00
N ILE A 287 -13.56 28.56 -11.86
CA ILE A 287 -12.81 27.96 -12.99
C ILE A 287 -12.76 26.44 -12.83
N LYS A 288 -13.75 25.79 -13.46
CA LYS A 288 -13.88 24.33 -13.50
C LYS A 288 -12.83 23.67 -14.40
N LEU A 289 -11.61 23.53 -13.88
CA LEU A 289 -10.46 22.98 -14.61
C LEU A 289 -10.77 21.63 -15.28
N TYR A 290 -11.46 20.71 -14.58
CA TYR A 290 -11.82 19.42 -15.14
C TYR A 290 -12.73 19.53 -16.38
N GLU A 291 -13.83 20.30 -16.34
CA GLU A 291 -14.75 20.44 -17.48
C GLU A 291 -14.02 21.03 -18.71
N ILE A 292 -13.19 22.06 -18.50
CA ILE A 292 -12.39 22.70 -19.56
C ILE A 292 -11.42 21.70 -20.20
N PHE A 293 -10.67 20.93 -19.40
CA PHE A 293 -9.74 19.94 -19.93
C PHE A 293 -10.46 18.74 -20.58
N PHE A 294 -11.59 18.31 -20.03
CA PHE A 294 -12.38 17.21 -20.59
C PHE A 294 -12.89 17.56 -22.00
N ASP A 295 -13.62 18.66 -22.15
CA ASP A 295 -14.17 19.10 -23.44
C ASP A 295 -13.07 19.31 -24.49
N GLN A 296 -11.96 19.94 -24.11
CA GLN A 296 -10.85 20.19 -25.03
C GLN A 296 -10.09 18.91 -25.39
N VAL A 297 -9.93 17.94 -24.49
CA VAL A 297 -9.35 16.62 -24.83
C VAL A 297 -10.30 15.83 -25.72
N MET A 298 -11.62 15.85 -25.48
CA MET A 298 -12.60 15.21 -26.37
C MET A 298 -12.58 15.85 -27.77
N HIS A 299 -12.54 17.17 -27.85
CA HIS A 299 -12.42 17.90 -29.12
C HIS A 299 -11.08 17.61 -29.83
N LEU A 300 -9.97 17.48 -29.10
CA LEU A 300 -8.66 17.13 -29.67
C LEU A 300 -8.63 15.70 -30.23
N VAL A 301 -9.21 14.73 -29.51
CA VAL A 301 -9.34 13.34 -29.97
C VAL A 301 -10.21 13.25 -31.23
N ALA A 302 -11.35 13.95 -31.24
CA ALA A 302 -12.27 13.98 -32.37
C ALA A 302 -11.68 14.67 -33.62
N SER A 303 -10.97 15.79 -33.45
CA SER A 303 -10.44 16.59 -34.55
C SER A 303 -9.15 16.02 -35.17
N GLN A 304 -8.23 15.49 -34.37
CA GLN A 304 -6.88 15.10 -34.84
C GLN A 304 -6.67 13.58 -34.99
N ARG A 305 -7.66 12.74 -34.66
CA ARG A 305 -7.58 11.26 -34.73
C ARG A 305 -6.31 10.69 -34.06
N LEU A 306 -6.09 11.08 -32.80
CA LEU A 306 -4.99 10.60 -31.97
C LEU A 306 -4.94 9.06 -31.89
N SER A 307 -3.76 8.49 -31.64
CA SER A 307 -3.65 7.05 -31.43
C SER A 307 -4.42 6.61 -30.17
N VAL A 308 -4.82 5.35 -30.13
CA VAL A 308 -5.51 4.78 -28.96
C VAL A 308 -4.63 4.89 -27.71
N GLN A 309 -3.31 4.67 -27.84
CA GLN A 309 -2.36 4.79 -26.72
C GLN A 309 -2.19 6.24 -26.24
N ASP A 310 -2.12 7.20 -27.15
CA ASP A 310 -1.97 8.61 -26.76
C ASP A 310 -3.24 9.15 -26.11
N THR A 311 -4.40 8.72 -26.60
CA THR A 311 -5.69 9.03 -25.97
C THR A 311 -5.79 8.41 -24.58
N LEU A 312 -5.39 7.14 -24.42
CA LEU A 312 -5.38 6.48 -23.11
C LEU A 312 -4.46 7.19 -22.10
N ALA A 313 -3.30 7.70 -22.54
CA ALA A 313 -2.43 8.50 -21.69
C ALA A 313 -3.06 9.84 -21.27
N LEU A 314 -3.76 10.53 -22.18
CA LEU A 314 -4.52 11.74 -21.85
C LEU A 314 -5.67 11.45 -20.87
N LEU A 315 -6.38 10.32 -21.01
CA LEU A 315 -7.41 9.88 -20.06
C LEU A 315 -6.82 9.57 -18.67
N VAL A 316 -5.63 8.97 -18.60
CA VAL A 316 -4.90 8.76 -17.33
C VAL A 316 -4.54 10.10 -16.68
N SER A 317 -4.08 11.09 -17.44
CA SER A 317 -3.85 12.44 -16.91
C SER A 317 -5.14 13.16 -16.51
N LEU A 318 -6.28 12.93 -17.19
CA LEU A 318 -7.59 13.47 -16.78
C LEU A 318 -8.05 12.90 -15.43
N VAL A 319 -7.90 11.58 -15.22
CA VAL A 319 -8.20 10.96 -13.92
C VAL A 319 -7.24 11.48 -12.83
N ASN A 320 -5.94 11.59 -13.11
CA ASN A 320 -4.99 12.18 -12.17
C ASN A 320 -5.30 13.65 -11.83
N LEU A 321 -5.79 14.43 -12.80
CA LEU A 321 -6.24 15.81 -12.57
C LEU A 321 -7.48 15.83 -11.66
N ALA A 322 -8.50 15.02 -11.97
CA ALA A 322 -9.72 14.93 -11.15
C ALA A 322 -9.40 14.53 -9.69
N LEU A 323 -8.59 13.49 -9.48
CA LEU A 323 -8.24 12.95 -8.15
C LEU A 323 -7.36 13.87 -7.28
N LYS A 324 -6.71 14.86 -7.90
CA LYS A 324 -5.89 15.87 -7.22
C LYS A 324 -6.64 17.19 -6.99
N VAL A 325 -7.44 17.62 -7.96
CA VAL A 325 -8.13 18.93 -7.93
C VAL A 325 -9.51 18.85 -7.28
N HIS A 326 -10.23 17.74 -7.45
CA HIS A 326 -11.59 17.55 -6.94
C HIS A 326 -11.80 16.12 -6.38
N PRO A 327 -11.16 15.74 -5.25
CA PRO A 327 -11.30 14.41 -4.66
C PRO A 327 -12.76 13.99 -4.37
N ASP A 328 -13.61 14.97 -4.06
CA ASP A 328 -15.01 14.78 -3.65
C ASP A 328 -15.97 14.54 -4.82
N ARG A 329 -15.52 14.70 -6.08
CA ARG A 329 -16.37 14.61 -7.29
C ARG A 329 -16.09 13.35 -8.09
N LEU A 330 -16.54 12.23 -7.51
CA LEU A 330 -16.54 10.89 -8.10
C LEU A 330 -17.10 10.86 -9.53
N ASP A 331 -18.12 11.68 -9.81
CA ASP A 331 -18.77 11.83 -11.13
C ASP A 331 -17.75 12.04 -12.27
N TYR A 332 -16.69 12.82 -12.01
CA TYR A 332 -15.68 13.13 -13.02
C TYR A 332 -14.83 11.91 -13.37
N VAL A 333 -14.55 11.03 -12.41
CA VAL A 333 -13.81 9.78 -12.69
C VAL A 333 -14.71 8.79 -13.42
N ASP A 334 -15.98 8.67 -13.03
CA ASP A 334 -16.96 7.79 -13.70
C ASP A 334 -17.19 8.22 -15.17
N GLN A 335 -17.24 9.52 -15.46
CA GLN A 335 -17.31 10.05 -16.84
C GLN A 335 -16.09 9.67 -17.72
N VAL A 336 -14.88 9.74 -17.17
CA VAL A 336 -13.66 9.36 -17.93
C VAL A 336 -13.61 7.84 -18.16
N LEU A 337 -14.16 7.04 -17.24
CA LEU A 337 -14.27 5.59 -17.37
C LEU A 337 -15.37 5.19 -18.37
N ASP A 338 -16.52 5.87 -18.39
CA ASP A 338 -17.60 5.65 -19.37
C ASP A 338 -17.12 5.92 -20.81
N TYR A 339 -16.41 7.03 -21.03
CA TYR A 339 -15.77 7.33 -22.32
C TYR A 339 -14.64 6.34 -22.72
N ALA A 340 -14.13 5.57 -21.75
CA ALA A 340 -13.15 4.53 -21.99
C ALA A 340 -13.77 3.14 -22.30
N SER A 341 -15.10 2.97 -22.18
CA SER A 341 -15.84 1.70 -22.34
C SER A 341 -15.51 0.89 -23.60
N ASP A 342 -15.46 1.53 -24.78
CA ASP A 342 -15.15 0.88 -26.06
C ASP A 342 -13.69 0.36 -26.19
N ARG A 343 -12.82 0.66 -25.22
CA ARG A 343 -11.36 0.49 -25.35
C ARG A 343 -10.86 -0.79 -24.66
N LYS A 344 -9.72 -1.30 -25.13
CA LYS A 344 -9.08 -2.52 -24.61
C LYS A 344 -7.66 -2.23 -24.14
N ASN A 345 -7.21 -3.01 -23.15
CA ASN A 345 -5.92 -2.93 -22.48
C ASN A 345 -5.73 -1.64 -21.66
N ILE A 346 -6.79 -1.20 -20.98
CA ILE A 346 -6.85 0.09 -20.25
C ILE A 346 -6.18 0.03 -18.85
N LEU A 347 -5.14 -0.78 -18.68
CA LEU A 347 -4.57 -1.15 -17.36
C LEU A 347 -4.26 0.08 -16.48
N ASN A 348 -3.51 1.05 -17.00
CA ASN A 348 -3.04 2.19 -16.21
C ASN A 348 -4.20 3.10 -15.75
N LEU A 349 -5.30 3.17 -16.51
CA LEU A 349 -6.49 3.94 -16.12
C LEU A 349 -7.27 3.24 -14.99
N LEU A 350 -7.34 1.91 -15.03
CA LEU A 350 -8.01 1.12 -13.98
C LEU A 350 -7.21 1.09 -12.68
N LEU A 351 -5.87 1.10 -12.76
CA LEU A 351 -4.99 1.13 -11.58
C LEU A 351 -4.92 2.53 -10.94
N THR A 352 -5.00 3.62 -11.72
CA THR A 352 -4.85 4.99 -11.19
C THR A 352 -5.82 5.31 -10.02
N PRO A 353 -7.12 5.00 -10.08
CA PRO A 353 -8.02 5.13 -8.93
C PRO A 353 -7.60 4.30 -7.70
N ILE A 354 -7.20 3.03 -7.90
CA ILE A 354 -6.83 2.11 -6.80
C ILE A 354 -5.64 2.64 -6.00
N THR A 355 -4.65 3.23 -6.68
CA THR A 355 -3.42 3.73 -6.02
C THR A 355 -3.52 5.15 -5.50
N SER A 356 -4.64 5.87 -5.73
CA SER A 356 -4.71 7.33 -5.51
C SER A 356 -5.90 7.80 -4.65
N TYR A 357 -6.97 7.01 -4.54
CA TYR A 357 -7.96 7.20 -3.47
C TYR A 357 -7.38 6.71 -2.14
N ALA A 358 -7.78 7.32 -1.03
CA ALA A 358 -7.41 6.82 0.29
C ALA A 358 -8.12 5.48 0.60
N SER A 359 -9.36 5.32 0.14
CA SER A 359 -10.12 4.07 0.26
C SER A 359 -10.29 3.36 -1.08
N ILE A 360 -9.86 2.09 -1.16
CA ILE A 360 -10.05 1.21 -2.32
C ILE A 360 -11.57 1.02 -2.59
N PHE A 361 -12.40 1.04 -1.55
CA PHE A 361 -13.85 0.92 -1.69
C PHE A 361 -14.48 2.11 -2.43
N THR A 362 -13.85 3.29 -2.38
CA THR A 362 -14.25 4.47 -3.19
C THR A 362 -14.17 4.14 -4.68
N ALA A 363 -13.03 3.59 -5.14
CA ALA A 363 -12.86 3.16 -6.54
C ALA A 363 -13.85 2.03 -6.94
N LEU A 364 -14.08 1.06 -6.05
CA LEU A 364 -14.99 -0.06 -6.30
C LEU A 364 -16.48 0.33 -6.27
N SER A 365 -16.83 1.49 -5.70
CA SER A 365 -18.20 2.00 -5.69
C SER A 365 -18.64 2.67 -7.00
N LEU A 366 -17.68 2.98 -7.90
CA LEU A 366 -17.94 3.65 -9.18
C LEU A 366 -18.77 2.74 -10.13
N PRO A 367 -19.96 3.17 -10.58
CA PRO A 367 -20.88 2.33 -11.36
C PRO A 367 -20.29 1.74 -12.63
N THR A 368 -19.41 2.47 -13.33
CA THR A 368 -18.79 1.99 -14.57
C THR A 368 -17.60 1.05 -14.36
N TYR A 369 -16.97 1.04 -13.18
CA TYR A 369 -15.68 0.40 -12.97
C TYR A 369 -15.73 -1.14 -13.12
N ILE A 370 -16.71 -1.79 -12.50
CA ILE A 370 -16.87 -3.25 -12.59
C ILE A 370 -17.28 -3.71 -14.01
N PRO A 371 -18.27 -3.08 -14.69
CA PRO A 371 -18.54 -3.35 -16.11
C PRO A 371 -17.32 -3.14 -17.02
N LEU A 372 -16.58 -2.04 -16.84
CA LEU A 372 -15.38 -1.73 -17.63
C LEU A 372 -14.28 -2.79 -17.45
N LEU A 373 -14.08 -3.27 -16.22
CA LEU A 373 -13.16 -4.36 -15.91
C LEU A 373 -13.57 -5.66 -16.61
N GLN A 374 -14.86 -6.03 -16.58
CA GLN A 374 -15.36 -7.24 -17.26
C GLN A 374 -15.10 -7.21 -18.77
N LEU A 375 -15.12 -6.04 -19.42
CA LEU A 375 -14.79 -5.87 -20.85
C LEU A 375 -13.30 -6.05 -21.20
N GLN A 376 -12.38 -6.00 -20.22
CA GLN A 376 -10.94 -6.12 -20.47
C GLN A 376 -10.48 -7.57 -20.71
N ILE A 377 -9.31 -7.71 -21.35
CA ILE A 377 -8.67 -9.02 -21.56
C ILE A 377 -8.21 -9.64 -20.23
N TYR A 378 -8.21 -10.97 -20.15
CA TYR A 378 -7.83 -11.71 -18.95
C TYR A 378 -6.51 -11.26 -18.29
N PRO A 379 -5.39 -11.01 -19.02
CA PRO A 379 -4.15 -10.50 -18.40
C PRO A 379 -4.32 -9.15 -17.69
N THR A 380 -5.12 -8.23 -18.25
CA THR A 380 -5.44 -6.94 -17.62
C THR A 380 -6.30 -7.15 -16.38
N ARG A 381 -7.31 -8.03 -16.46
CA ARG A 381 -8.17 -8.37 -15.31
C ARG A 381 -7.37 -9.02 -14.16
N ARG A 382 -6.48 -9.97 -14.49
CA ARG A 382 -5.55 -10.62 -13.54
C ARG A 382 -4.65 -9.59 -12.85
N ALA A 383 -4.06 -8.67 -13.60
CA ALA A 383 -3.19 -7.63 -13.06
C ALA A 383 -3.92 -6.66 -12.12
N VAL A 384 -5.13 -6.20 -12.48
CA VAL A 384 -5.95 -5.35 -11.60
C VAL A 384 -6.33 -6.09 -10.32
N ALA A 385 -6.82 -7.33 -10.42
CA ALA A 385 -7.18 -8.13 -9.24
C ALA A 385 -5.98 -8.42 -8.33
N GLY A 386 -4.81 -8.69 -8.91
CA GLY A 386 -3.56 -8.89 -8.17
C GLY A 386 -2.99 -7.62 -7.53
N GLU A 387 -3.29 -6.42 -8.05
CA GLU A 387 -2.98 -5.16 -7.38
C GLU A 387 -3.95 -4.92 -6.21
N VAL A 388 -5.28 -4.98 -6.46
CA VAL A 388 -6.31 -4.81 -5.40
C VAL A 388 -6.06 -5.76 -4.23
N ALA A 389 -5.74 -7.03 -4.51
CA ALA A 389 -5.39 -8.00 -3.48
C ALA A 389 -4.17 -7.56 -2.64
N ARG A 390 -3.12 -7.04 -3.27
CA ARG A 390 -1.91 -6.54 -2.59
C ARG A 390 -2.19 -5.26 -1.80
N THR A 391 -2.93 -4.29 -2.35
CA THR A 391 -3.23 -3.02 -1.67
C THR A 391 -4.11 -3.23 -0.42
N LEU A 392 -5.08 -4.14 -0.48
CA LEU A 392 -5.89 -4.55 0.68
C LEU A 392 -5.02 -5.13 1.81
N GLN A 393 -4.01 -5.94 1.47
CA GLN A 393 -3.08 -6.53 2.43
C GLN A 393 -2.07 -5.52 2.98
N SER A 394 -1.44 -4.69 2.12
CA SER A 394 -0.44 -3.70 2.56
C SER A 394 -1.05 -2.67 3.52
N ASN A 395 -2.30 -2.27 3.27
CA ASN A 395 -3.00 -1.27 4.05
C ASN A 395 -3.82 -1.90 5.20
N SER A 396 -3.83 -3.24 5.30
CA SER A 396 -4.60 -4.02 6.29
C SER A 396 -6.07 -3.60 6.39
N THR A 397 -6.69 -3.29 5.25
CA THR A 397 -8.02 -2.67 5.17
C THR A 397 -9.11 -3.68 5.56
N LYS A 398 -9.78 -3.45 6.69
CA LYS A 398 -10.90 -4.28 7.15
C LYS A 398 -12.09 -4.18 6.19
N ILE A 399 -12.68 -5.33 5.86
CA ILE A 399 -13.92 -5.44 5.07
C ILE A 399 -15.07 -5.75 6.06
N SER A 400 -15.87 -4.72 6.38
CA SER A 400 -16.95 -4.80 7.39
C SER A 400 -18.36 -4.77 6.81
N THR A 401 -18.54 -4.34 5.55
CA THR A 401 -19.83 -4.17 4.87
C THR A 401 -19.99 -5.12 3.68
N VAL A 402 -21.23 -5.58 3.46
CA VAL A 402 -21.54 -6.60 2.43
C VAL A 402 -21.26 -6.10 1.01
N ALA A 403 -21.71 -4.90 0.66
CA ALA A 403 -21.50 -4.34 -0.68
C ALA A 403 -20.01 -4.16 -1.03
N SER A 404 -19.16 -3.80 -0.06
CA SER A 404 -17.71 -3.71 -0.24
C SER A 404 -17.07 -5.08 -0.43
N LEU A 405 -17.54 -6.13 0.28
CA LEU A 405 -17.10 -7.50 0.04
C LEU A 405 -17.53 -8.00 -1.36
N GLU A 406 -18.77 -7.73 -1.77
CA GLU A 406 -19.28 -8.11 -3.10
C GLU A 406 -18.46 -7.46 -4.23
N GLY A 407 -18.17 -6.15 -4.13
CA GLY A 407 -17.32 -5.45 -5.09
C GLY A 407 -15.89 -5.99 -5.15
N VAL A 408 -15.28 -6.28 -3.99
CA VAL A 408 -13.95 -6.93 -3.92
C VAL A 408 -13.98 -8.34 -4.53
N LEU A 409 -14.99 -9.15 -4.22
CA LEU A 409 -15.10 -10.52 -4.73
C LEU A 409 -15.37 -10.58 -6.22
N GLU A 410 -16.15 -9.65 -6.80
CA GLU A 410 -16.38 -9.60 -8.26
C GLU A 410 -15.10 -9.27 -9.04
N VAL A 411 -14.18 -8.48 -8.46
CA VAL A 411 -12.84 -8.25 -9.02
C VAL A 411 -11.95 -9.50 -8.86
N LEU A 412 -11.91 -10.10 -7.67
CA LEU A 412 -11.09 -11.28 -7.38
C LEU A 412 -11.57 -12.56 -8.07
N LYS A 413 -12.83 -12.60 -8.53
CA LYS A 413 -13.47 -13.66 -9.34
C LYS A 413 -12.61 -14.13 -10.51
N VAL A 414 -11.81 -13.23 -11.08
CA VAL A 414 -10.85 -13.50 -12.15
C VAL A 414 -9.74 -14.47 -11.68
N LEU A 415 -9.18 -14.24 -10.50
CA LEU A 415 -8.15 -15.11 -9.90
C LEU A 415 -8.75 -16.45 -9.42
N ILE A 416 -10.04 -16.45 -9.05
CA ILE A 416 -10.77 -17.62 -8.53
C ILE A 416 -11.25 -18.55 -9.65
N LYS A 417 -11.81 -18.00 -10.74
CA LYS A 417 -12.47 -18.77 -11.82
C LYS A 417 -11.71 -18.79 -13.15
N GLU A 418 -11.05 -17.72 -13.54
CA GLU A 418 -10.51 -17.57 -14.91
C GLU A 418 -9.05 -18.02 -15.04
N GLY A 419 -8.37 -18.27 -13.92
CA GLY A 419 -6.96 -18.69 -13.86
C GLY A 419 -6.62 -20.02 -14.56
N SER A 420 -7.61 -20.80 -14.99
CA SER A 420 -7.44 -22.13 -15.57
C SER A 420 -8.18 -22.35 -16.91
N GLN A 421 -8.35 -21.31 -17.74
CA GLN A 421 -8.70 -21.53 -19.15
C GLN A 421 -7.53 -22.17 -19.92
N ASN A 422 -7.48 -23.51 -19.88
CA ASN A 422 -6.73 -24.32 -20.84
C ASN A 422 -7.11 -23.91 -22.28
N PRO A 423 -6.14 -23.73 -23.20
CA PRO A 423 -6.45 -23.53 -24.61
C PRO A 423 -7.12 -24.79 -25.16
N ALA A 424 -8.42 -24.70 -25.42
CA ALA A 424 -9.36 -25.84 -25.50
C ALA A 424 -9.27 -26.70 -26.79
N ASN A 425 -8.06 -26.97 -27.29
CA ASN A 425 -7.83 -27.65 -28.58
C ASN A 425 -7.00 -28.94 -28.50
N TYR A 426 -6.57 -29.40 -27.31
CA TYR A 426 -5.86 -30.69 -27.16
C TYR A 426 -6.43 -31.55 -26.03
N ALA A 427 -7.45 -32.35 -26.36
CA ALA A 427 -7.85 -33.47 -25.52
C ALA A 427 -6.80 -34.59 -25.59
N GLY A 428 -6.36 -35.12 -24.43
CA GLY A 428 -5.55 -36.34 -24.39
C GLY A 428 -4.57 -36.48 -23.22
N VAL A 429 -4.15 -35.38 -22.56
CA VAL A 429 -3.18 -35.45 -21.46
C VAL A 429 -3.58 -34.56 -20.30
N GLN A 430 -4.11 -35.16 -19.22
CA GLN A 430 -4.12 -34.54 -17.90
C GLN A 430 -2.69 -34.51 -17.35
N ARG A 431 -1.92 -33.48 -17.72
CA ARG A 431 -0.88 -32.98 -16.81
C ARG A 431 -1.61 -32.27 -15.67
N LYS A 432 -1.23 -32.56 -14.42
CA LYS A 432 -1.45 -31.58 -13.34
C LYS A 432 -0.94 -30.24 -13.85
N SER A 433 -1.67 -29.15 -13.59
CA SER A 433 -1.13 -27.81 -13.80
C SER A 433 0.20 -27.72 -13.06
N LEU A 434 1.25 -27.21 -13.71
CA LEU A 434 2.44 -26.83 -12.96
C LEU A 434 2.07 -25.55 -12.22
N GLU A 435 1.86 -25.68 -10.92
CA GLU A 435 1.79 -24.52 -10.02
C GLU A 435 3.01 -23.65 -10.28
N THR A 436 2.73 -22.42 -10.68
CA THR A 436 3.76 -21.41 -10.94
C THR A 436 3.92 -20.62 -9.65
N GLU A 437 5.10 -20.05 -9.41
CA GLU A 437 5.35 -19.25 -8.20
C GLU A 437 4.29 -18.14 -8.03
N GLU A 438 3.94 -17.47 -9.14
CA GLU A 438 2.83 -16.51 -9.22
C GLU A 438 1.46 -17.06 -8.77
N THR A 439 1.16 -18.34 -9.04
CA THR A 439 -0.16 -18.93 -8.70
C THR A 439 -0.26 -19.28 -7.23
N ILE A 440 0.86 -19.67 -6.62
CA ILE A 440 0.98 -19.91 -5.17
C ILE A 440 0.92 -18.56 -4.43
N GLU A 441 1.54 -17.51 -4.95
CA GLU A 441 1.38 -16.14 -4.41
C GLU A 441 -0.09 -15.66 -4.47
N GLU A 442 -0.79 -15.88 -5.59
CA GLU A 442 -2.22 -15.57 -5.72
C GLU A 442 -3.10 -16.32 -4.71
N GLN A 443 -2.86 -17.62 -4.49
CA GLN A 443 -3.54 -18.40 -3.44
C GLN A 443 -3.18 -17.87 -2.03
N GLY A 444 -1.93 -17.45 -1.83
CA GLY A 444 -1.47 -16.78 -0.63
C GLY A 444 -2.09 -15.40 -0.40
N TRP A 445 -2.54 -14.70 -1.43
CA TRP A 445 -3.31 -13.45 -1.28
C TRP A 445 -4.77 -13.73 -0.94
N LEU A 446 -5.41 -14.67 -1.64
CA LEU A 446 -6.82 -15.04 -1.40
C LEU A 446 -7.03 -15.57 0.03
N SER A 447 -6.15 -16.45 0.53
CA SER A 447 -6.20 -16.94 1.92
C SER A 447 -6.05 -15.80 2.95
N ARG A 448 -5.12 -14.86 2.75
CA ARG A 448 -4.91 -13.71 3.65
C ARG A 448 -6.09 -12.74 3.67
N ILE A 449 -6.82 -12.59 2.57
CA ILE A 449 -8.02 -11.72 2.50
C ILE A 449 -9.12 -12.19 3.45
N VAL A 450 -9.24 -13.49 3.76
CA VAL A 450 -10.20 -13.99 4.75
C VAL A 450 -9.97 -13.39 6.15
N HIS A 451 -8.71 -13.12 6.52
CA HIS A 451 -8.36 -12.48 7.79
C HIS A 451 -8.67 -10.96 7.83
N LEU A 452 -8.95 -10.33 6.68
CA LEU A 452 -9.38 -8.93 6.59
C LEU A 452 -10.90 -8.77 6.72
N ILE A 453 -11.67 -9.87 6.68
CA ILE A 453 -13.14 -9.85 6.79
C ILE A 453 -13.52 -9.82 8.27
N HIS A 454 -13.92 -8.64 8.75
CA HIS A 454 -14.28 -8.43 10.14
C HIS A 454 -15.32 -7.31 10.29
N SER A 455 -16.49 -7.68 10.80
CA SER A 455 -17.56 -6.79 11.26
C SER A 455 -17.72 -6.95 12.78
N ASP A 456 -18.10 -5.87 13.47
CA ASP A 456 -18.36 -5.89 14.92
C ASP A 456 -19.72 -6.56 15.27
N ASP A 457 -20.58 -6.77 14.28
CA ASP A 457 -21.81 -7.56 14.38
C ASP A 457 -21.60 -9.00 13.90
N ASN A 458 -22.14 -9.96 14.66
CA ASN A 458 -22.06 -11.38 14.35
C ASN A 458 -22.91 -11.75 13.13
N ASP A 459 -24.04 -11.07 12.93
CA ASP A 459 -25.00 -11.36 11.88
C ASP A 459 -24.48 -10.94 10.50
N THR A 460 -23.84 -9.76 10.40
CA THR A 460 -23.06 -9.36 9.23
C THR A 460 -21.82 -10.23 9.05
N GLN A 461 -21.03 -10.49 10.10
CA GLN A 461 -19.83 -11.34 10.00
C GLN A 461 -20.16 -12.73 9.42
N PHE A 462 -21.26 -13.36 9.86
CA PHE A 462 -21.69 -14.65 9.33
C PHE A 462 -22.12 -14.56 7.85
N LYS A 463 -22.84 -13.49 7.46
CA LYS A 463 -23.24 -13.24 6.05
C LYS A 463 -22.02 -13.02 5.16
N LEU A 464 -21.04 -12.24 5.61
CA LEU A 464 -19.77 -12.00 4.90
C LEU A 464 -19.04 -13.34 4.65
N LEU A 465 -18.87 -14.16 5.70
CA LEU A 465 -18.23 -15.48 5.58
C LEU A 465 -19.00 -16.46 4.68
N GLN A 466 -20.34 -16.42 4.67
CA GLN A 466 -21.16 -17.21 3.74
C GLN A 466 -20.91 -16.80 2.27
N ILE A 467 -20.85 -15.51 1.98
CA ILE A 467 -20.62 -14.98 0.63
C ILE A 467 -19.21 -15.34 0.15
N THR A 468 -18.18 -15.19 1.01
CA THR A 468 -16.81 -15.64 0.70
C THR A 468 -16.74 -17.13 0.43
N LYS A 469 -17.38 -17.96 1.26
CA LYS A 469 -17.45 -19.42 1.07
C LYS A 469 -18.12 -19.78 -0.26
N ALA A 470 -19.23 -19.12 -0.61
CA ALA A 470 -19.90 -19.31 -1.88
C ALA A 470 -18.98 -18.99 -3.06
N ALA A 471 -18.39 -17.79 -3.09
CA ALA A 471 -17.48 -17.36 -4.16
C ALA A 471 -16.26 -18.28 -4.33
N TYR A 472 -15.66 -18.74 -3.22
CA TYR A 472 -14.50 -19.64 -3.27
C TYR A 472 -14.90 -21.07 -3.70
N SER A 473 -16.11 -21.54 -3.36
CA SER A 473 -16.59 -22.88 -3.77
C SER A 473 -16.77 -23.03 -5.30
N GLU A 474 -16.90 -21.92 -6.03
CA GLU A 474 -16.94 -21.92 -7.49
C GLU A 474 -15.55 -22.13 -8.13
N GLY A 475 -14.46 -21.92 -7.38
CA GLY A 475 -13.06 -22.08 -7.80
C GLY A 475 -12.59 -23.54 -7.79
N ASN A 476 -13.28 -24.41 -8.55
CA ASN A 476 -13.27 -25.88 -8.48
C ASN A 476 -11.91 -26.61 -8.36
N GLU A 477 -10.80 -25.99 -8.79
CA GLU A 477 -9.43 -26.54 -8.66
C GLU A 477 -8.56 -25.72 -7.70
N ARG A 478 -8.43 -24.40 -7.90
CA ARG A 478 -7.56 -23.51 -7.10
C ARG A 478 -7.97 -23.36 -5.62
N ALA A 479 -9.26 -23.45 -5.30
CA ALA A 479 -9.76 -23.36 -3.93
C ALA A 479 -9.85 -24.73 -3.23
N ARG A 480 -9.60 -25.82 -3.95
CA ARG A 480 -9.90 -27.18 -3.49
C ARG A 480 -8.91 -27.69 -2.45
N GLU A 481 -7.64 -27.29 -2.53
CA GLU A 481 -6.57 -27.82 -1.67
C GLU A 481 -6.68 -27.41 -0.19
N HIS A 482 -7.52 -26.42 0.14
CA HIS A 482 -7.82 -26.01 1.51
C HIS A 482 -9.15 -26.56 2.07
N TYR A 483 -9.89 -27.39 1.30
CA TYR A 483 -11.19 -27.95 1.71
C TYR A 483 -11.36 -29.45 1.38
N ASP A 484 -10.25 -30.17 1.29
CA ASP A 484 -10.24 -31.63 1.42
C ASP A 484 -10.24 -31.97 2.93
N ASP A 485 -11.11 -32.88 3.39
CA ASP A 485 -11.15 -33.36 4.80
C ASP A 485 -9.88 -34.14 5.21
N ASN A 486 -8.88 -34.22 4.34
CA ASN A 486 -7.58 -34.86 4.52
C ASN A 486 -6.62 -34.11 5.48
N TRP A 487 -7.10 -33.15 6.29
CA TRP A 487 -6.26 -32.32 7.16
C TRP A 487 -5.37 -33.15 8.10
N GLU A 488 -5.89 -34.26 8.65
CA GLU A 488 -5.11 -35.18 9.50
C GLU A 488 -3.97 -35.85 8.72
N SER A 489 -4.24 -36.26 7.48
CA SER A 489 -3.25 -36.89 6.59
C SER A 489 -2.18 -35.89 6.16
N GLN A 490 -2.58 -34.66 5.83
CA GLN A 490 -1.68 -33.55 5.48
C GLN A 490 -0.80 -33.15 6.67
N ILE A 491 -1.36 -33.00 7.89
CA ILE A 491 -0.59 -32.68 9.10
C ILE A 491 0.32 -33.85 9.49
N SER A 492 -0.14 -35.10 9.40
CA SER A 492 0.72 -36.28 9.63
C SER A 492 1.88 -36.35 8.64
N ALA A 493 1.64 -36.03 7.36
CA ALA A 493 2.69 -35.93 6.35
C ALA A 493 3.66 -34.76 6.61
N LEU A 494 3.13 -33.60 7.03
CA LEU A 494 3.92 -32.43 7.40
C LEU A 494 4.82 -32.71 8.61
N PHE A 495 4.31 -33.31 9.69
CA PHE A 495 5.13 -33.68 10.83
C PHE A 495 6.20 -34.74 10.47
N LYS A 496 5.89 -35.72 9.63
CA LYS A 496 6.88 -36.68 9.11
C LYS A 496 7.97 -35.99 8.26
N PHE A 497 7.60 -35.00 7.45
CA PHE A 497 8.54 -34.16 6.72
C PHE A 497 9.40 -33.29 7.65
N MET A 498 8.81 -32.66 8.66
CA MET A 498 9.53 -31.87 9.67
C MET A 498 10.48 -32.76 10.48
N HIS A 499 10.05 -33.94 10.93
CA HIS A 499 10.94 -34.91 11.59
C HIS A 499 12.11 -35.30 10.70
N SER A 500 11.84 -35.68 9.45
CA SER A 500 12.89 -36.02 8.47
C SER A 500 13.87 -34.87 8.23
N THR A 501 13.37 -33.63 8.13
CA THR A 501 14.17 -32.42 7.93
C THR A 501 15.03 -32.10 9.15
N LEU A 502 14.46 -32.16 10.36
CA LEU A 502 15.17 -31.90 11.61
C LEU A 502 16.21 -32.98 11.92
N SER A 503 15.91 -34.27 11.68
CA SER A 503 16.91 -35.35 11.74
C SER A 503 18.03 -35.15 10.70
N THR A 504 17.69 -34.66 9.50
CA THR A 504 18.67 -34.33 8.46
C THR A 504 19.53 -33.11 8.84
N MET A 505 18.98 -32.12 9.55
CA MET A 505 19.77 -30.99 10.09
C MET A 505 20.70 -31.45 11.22
N TYR A 506 20.19 -32.20 12.19
CA TYR A 506 20.98 -32.74 13.32
C TYR A 506 22.18 -33.58 12.82
N THR A 507 21.97 -34.41 11.80
CA THR A 507 23.03 -35.27 11.24
C THR A 507 24.00 -34.56 10.28
N ARG A 508 23.61 -33.43 9.65
CA ARG A 508 24.47 -32.70 8.69
C ARG A 508 25.15 -31.45 9.25
N VAL A 509 24.58 -30.80 10.27
CA VAL A 509 25.02 -29.48 10.73
C VAL A 509 25.61 -29.56 12.13
N SER A 510 26.89 -29.90 12.21
CA SER A 510 27.66 -29.98 13.45
C SER A 510 27.54 -28.70 14.28
N GLY A 511 27.16 -28.83 15.55
CA GLY A 511 26.95 -27.71 16.48
C GLY A 511 25.53 -27.13 16.51
N SER A 512 24.62 -27.55 15.62
CA SER A 512 23.22 -27.07 15.61
C SER A 512 22.31 -27.72 16.65
N ALA A 513 22.82 -28.62 17.49
CA ALA A 513 22.06 -29.47 18.41
C ALA A 513 21.08 -28.71 19.32
N GLU A 514 21.50 -27.62 19.94
CA GLU A 514 20.66 -26.79 20.82
C GLU A 514 19.47 -26.16 20.05
N HIS A 515 19.68 -25.83 18.78
CA HIS A 515 18.64 -25.28 17.91
C HIS A 515 17.70 -26.39 17.39
N CYS A 516 18.25 -27.55 17.01
CA CYS A 516 17.45 -28.73 16.65
C CYS A 516 16.56 -29.15 17.83
N LEU A 517 17.06 -29.19 19.07
CA LEU A 517 16.27 -29.50 20.25
C LEU A 517 15.11 -28.52 20.44
N ARG A 518 15.34 -27.21 20.34
CA ARG A 518 14.25 -26.21 20.41
C ARG A 518 13.20 -26.41 19.33
N LEU A 519 13.61 -26.72 18.10
CA LEU A 519 12.68 -26.99 17.00
C LEU A 519 11.89 -28.28 17.22
N PHE A 520 12.52 -29.36 17.69
CA PHE A 520 11.82 -30.60 18.06
C PHE A 520 10.80 -30.37 19.19
N VAL A 521 11.16 -29.63 20.25
CA VAL A 521 10.24 -29.28 21.34
C VAL A 521 9.06 -28.44 20.83
N ALA A 522 9.31 -27.44 19.98
CA ALA A 522 8.24 -26.62 19.39
C ALA A 522 7.30 -27.45 18.49
N CYS A 523 7.85 -28.38 17.70
CA CYS A 523 7.05 -29.33 16.92
C CYS A 523 6.20 -30.24 17.82
N GLY A 524 6.74 -30.68 18.96
CA GLY A 524 6.00 -31.43 19.99
C GLY A 524 4.84 -30.65 20.58
N GLN A 525 5.04 -29.38 20.94
CA GLN A 525 3.95 -28.50 21.43
C GLN A 525 2.86 -28.28 20.38
N ILE A 526 3.23 -28.06 19.11
CA ILE A 526 2.26 -27.91 18.02
C ILE A 526 1.50 -29.22 17.78
N ALA A 527 2.19 -30.37 17.80
CA ALA A 527 1.57 -31.69 17.67
C ALA A 527 0.53 -31.95 18.78
N ASP A 528 0.84 -31.62 20.04
CA ASP A 528 -0.10 -31.68 21.17
C ASP A 528 -1.34 -30.79 20.95
N GLN A 529 -1.14 -29.52 20.54
CA GLN A 529 -2.23 -28.60 20.21
C GLN A 529 -3.12 -29.06 19.04
N THR A 530 -2.55 -29.84 18.10
CA THR A 530 -3.29 -30.48 17.00
C THR A 530 -3.83 -31.87 17.34
N ASN A 531 -3.79 -32.30 18.61
CA ASN A 531 -4.23 -33.59 19.15
C ASN A 531 -3.45 -34.85 18.67
N PHE A 532 -2.29 -34.70 18.03
CA PHE A 532 -1.45 -35.82 17.57
C PHE A 532 -0.47 -36.28 18.66
N GLU A 533 -0.97 -37.04 19.65
CA GLU A 533 -0.19 -37.48 20.81
C GLU A 533 1.07 -38.29 20.44
N GLU A 534 0.95 -39.34 19.61
CA GLU A 534 2.07 -40.23 19.26
C GLU A 534 3.25 -39.46 18.64
N VAL A 535 2.93 -38.52 17.74
CA VAL A 535 3.90 -37.66 17.04
C VAL A 535 4.52 -36.65 17.99
N SER A 536 3.73 -36.09 18.92
CA SER A 536 4.25 -35.22 19.99
C SER A 536 5.23 -35.98 20.87
N TYR A 537 4.88 -37.21 21.31
CA TYR A 537 5.74 -38.05 22.13
C TYR A 537 7.05 -38.41 21.40
N GLU A 538 7.00 -38.74 20.11
CA GLU A 538 8.20 -38.99 19.28
C GLU A 538 9.12 -37.76 19.23
N PHE A 539 8.57 -36.56 18.99
CA PHE A 539 9.34 -35.31 19.00
C PHE A 539 9.98 -35.01 20.36
N PHE A 540 9.26 -35.18 21.49
CA PHE A 540 9.83 -34.99 22.83
C PHE A 540 10.88 -36.07 23.17
N ALA A 541 10.66 -37.33 22.77
CA ALA A 541 11.64 -38.40 22.94
C ALA A 541 12.93 -38.08 22.17
N GLN A 542 12.84 -37.63 20.91
CA GLN A 542 14.00 -37.24 20.12
C GLN A 542 14.71 -36.00 20.69
N ALA A 543 13.99 -35.05 21.27
CA ALA A 543 14.57 -33.93 22.01
C ALA A 543 15.38 -34.38 23.24
N PHE A 544 14.90 -35.39 23.99
CA PHE A 544 15.67 -36.01 25.08
C PHE A 544 16.92 -36.75 24.57
N THR A 545 16.83 -37.49 23.47
CA THR A 545 18.01 -38.15 22.86
C THR A 545 19.08 -37.12 22.47
N ILE A 546 18.69 -36.01 21.83
CA ILE A 546 19.62 -34.93 21.46
C ILE A 546 20.26 -34.31 22.71
N TYR A 547 19.50 -34.12 23.79
CA TYR A 547 20.03 -33.65 25.08
C TYR A 547 21.08 -34.61 25.66
N GLU A 548 20.81 -35.93 25.67
CA GLU A 548 21.72 -36.94 26.21
C GLU A 548 23.00 -37.13 25.37
N GLU A 549 22.89 -37.14 24.04
CA GLU A 549 24.01 -37.42 23.14
C GLU A 549 24.93 -36.24 22.89
N SER A 550 24.38 -35.02 22.79
CA SER A 550 25.07 -33.92 22.09
C SER A 550 25.20 -32.62 22.89
N ILE A 551 24.40 -32.40 23.94
CA ILE A 551 24.44 -31.16 24.73
C ILE A 551 25.30 -31.37 25.97
N SER A 552 26.60 -31.08 25.85
CA SER A 552 27.60 -31.30 26.90
C SER A 552 27.92 -30.07 27.75
N ASP A 553 27.62 -28.84 27.28
CA ASP A 553 27.85 -27.63 28.09
C ASP A 553 26.80 -27.49 29.21
N SER A 554 27.27 -27.20 30.43
CA SER A 554 26.44 -27.11 31.62
C SER A 554 25.42 -25.95 31.59
N ARG A 555 25.65 -24.87 30.83
CA ARG A 555 24.66 -23.78 30.69
C ARG A 555 23.63 -24.14 29.63
N ALA A 556 24.05 -24.68 28.49
CA ALA A 556 23.15 -25.21 27.45
C ALA A 556 22.25 -26.34 27.99
N GLN A 557 22.78 -27.25 28.81
CA GLN A 557 22.00 -28.30 29.48
C GLN A 557 20.88 -27.71 30.37
N PHE A 558 21.20 -26.76 31.25
CA PHE A 558 20.19 -26.11 32.09
C PHE A 558 19.11 -25.41 31.27
N GLN A 559 19.49 -24.68 30.21
CA GLN A 559 18.55 -24.02 29.30
C GLN A 559 17.67 -25.01 28.53
N ALA A 560 18.24 -26.12 28.05
CA ALA A 560 17.48 -27.17 27.36
C ALA A 560 16.47 -27.86 28.29
N VAL A 561 16.87 -28.19 29.53
CA VAL A 561 15.93 -28.74 30.54
C VAL A 561 14.82 -27.75 30.86
N CYS A 562 15.13 -26.45 31.00
CA CYS A 562 14.10 -25.43 31.23
C CYS A 562 13.10 -25.32 30.08
N VAL A 563 13.57 -25.33 28.82
CA VAL A 563 12.70 -25.28 27.62
C VAL A 563 11.82 -26.53 27.51
N ILE A 564 12.37 -27.72 27.78
CA ILE A 564 11.58 -28.96 27.80
C ILE A 564 10.55 -28.92 28.94
N ALA A 565 10.92 -28.44 30.13
CA ALA A 565 10.01 -28.35 31.27
C ALA A 565 8.86 -27.35 31.02
N SER A 566 9.13 -26.17 30.46
CA SER A 566 8.07 -25.22 30.11
C SER A 566 7.14 -25.78 29.04
N ALA A 567 7.69 -26.43 28.01
CA ALA A 567 6.91 -27.04 26.95
C ALA A 567 6.01 -28.18 27.47
N LEU A 568 6.52 -29.08 28.32
CA LEU A 568 5.73 -30.15 28.94
C LEU A 568 4.67 -29.61 29.93
N HIS A 569 4.92 -28.49 30.61
CA HIS A 569 3.88 -27.85 31.43
C HIS A 569 2.76 -27.23 30.57
N GLU A 570 3.05 -26.89 29.31
CA GLU A 570 2.07 -26.41 28.32
C GLU A 570 1.33 -27.51 27.54
N THR A 571 1.77 -28.76 27.56
CA THR A 571 1.07 -29.86 26.87
C THR A 571 -0.16 -30.33 27.65
N ARG A 572 -1.20 -30.79 26.95
CA ARG A 572 -2.52 -31.14 27.54
C ARG A 572 -3.12 -32.45 27.04
N ASN A 573 -2.67 -33.00 25.92
CA ASN A 573 -3.28 -34.15 25.25
C ASN A 573 -2.57 -35.49 25.55
N PHE A 574 -1.52 -35.51 26.37
CA PHE A 574 -0.82 -36.74 26.74
C PHE A 574 -1.63 -37.66 27.67
N ASN A 575 -1.59 -38.96 27.40
CA ASN A 575 -1.95 -40.01 28.34
C ASN A 575 -1.11 -39.91 29.62
N LYS A 576 -1.71 -40.20 30.77
CA LYS A 576 -1.08 -40.03 32.10
C LYS A 576 0.23 -40.80 32.27
N GLU A 577 0.35 -41.98 31.64
CA GLU A 577 1.57 -42.80 31.66
C GLU A 577 2.67 -42.18 30.78
N ASN A 578 2.35 -41.80 29.54
CA ASN A 578 3.26 -41.09 28.64
C ASN A 578 3.78 -39.80 29.30
N TYR A 579 2.88 -39.01 29.89
CA TYR A 579 3.24 -37.79 30.61
C TYR A 579 4.15 -38.05 31.81
N ASP A 580 3.80 -38.99 32.71
CA ASP A 580 4.64 -39.29 33.89
C ASP A 580 6.05 -39.75 33.51
N THR A 581 6.20 -40.53 32.42
CA THR A 581 7.54 -40.92 31.94
C THR A 581 8.36 -39.73 31.40
N LEU A 582 7.74 -38.80 30.66
CA LEU A 582 8.43 -37.62 30.13
C LEU A 582 8.82 -36.64 31.26
N ILE A 583 7.92 -36.35 32.21
CA ILE A 583 8.23 -35.44 33.32
C ILE A 583 9.22 -36.05 34.31
N THR A 584 9.14 -37.36 34.57
CA THR A 584 10.11 -38.08 35.41
C THR A 584 11.50 -38.10 34.76
N LYS A 585 11.60 -38.26 33.43
CA LYS A 585 12.86 -38.05 32.69
C LYS A 585 13.34 -36.60 32.85
N CYS A 586 12.50 -35.61 32.57
CA CYS A 586 12.84 -34.18 32.67
C CYS A 586 13.44 -33.83 34.04
N ALA A 587 12.75 -34.21 35.12
CA ALA A 587 13.20 -34.01 36.49
C ALA A 587 14.47 -34.81 36.81
N LEU A 588 14.64 -36.02 36.27
CA LEU A 588 15.86 -36.80 36.43
C LEU A 588 17.06 -36.07 35.80
N HIS A 589 16.92 -35.52 34.59
CA HIS A 589 17.97 -34.74 33.92
C HIS A 589 18.30 -33.43 34.65
N GLY A 590 17.29 -32.64 35.04
CA GLY A 590 17.50 -31.45 35.88
C GLY A 590 18.22 -31.80 37.20
N SER A 591 17.89 -32.95 37.78
CA SER A 591 18.56 -33.45 38.99
C SER A 591 19.95 -34.06 38.79
N LYS A 592 20.41 -34.23 37.54
CA LYS A 592 21.76 -34.70 37.18
C LYS A 592 22.71 -33.56 36.78
N LEU A 593 22.23 -32.31 36.71
CA LEU A 593 23.07 -31.14 36.39
C LEU A 593 24.23 -30.98 37.39
N LEU A 594 25.40 -30.59 36.88
CA LEU A 594 26.65 -30.54 37.63
C LEU A 594 26.73 -29.34 38.60
N LYS A 595 26.20 -28.18 38.20
CA LYS A 595 26.22 -26.95 39.01
C LYS A 595 25.08 -26.97 40.03
N LYS A 596 25.41 -26.80 41.31
CA LYS A 596 24.43 -26.85 42.41
C LYS A 596 23.27 -25.84 42.29
N PRO A 597 23.48 -24.56 41.93
CA PRO A 597 22.37 -23.62 41.78
C PRO A 597 21.44 -23.99 40.62
N ASP A 598 22.01 -24.37 39.47
CA ASP A 598 21.25 -24.77 38.28
C ASP A 598 20.49 -26.09 38.53
N GLN A 599 21.11 -27.05 39.24
CA GLN A 599 20.49 -28.29 39.71
C GLN A 599 19.33 -28.01 40.67
N CYS A 600 19.48 -27.06 41.60
CA CYS A 600 18.43 -26.66 42.54
C CYS A 600 17.24 -26.03 41.80
N ARG A 601 17.52 -25.03 40.96
CA ARG A 601 16.53 -24.31 40.15
C ARG A 601 15.78 -25.26 39.21
N ALA A 602 16.48 -26.16 38.51
CA ALA A 602 15.83 -27.14 37.64
C ALA A 602 14.92 -28.11 38.43
N VAL A 603 15.33 -28.56 39.63
CA VAL A 603 14.53 -29.50 40.44
C VAL A 603 13.29 -28.84 41.05
N PHE A 604 13.36 -27.57 41.51
CA PHE A 604 12.14 -26.89 41.96
C PHE A 604 11.27 -26.42 40.79
N LEU A 605 11.81 -26.08 39.62
CA LEU A 605 11.00 -25.76 38.44
C LEU A 605 10.26 -27.00 37.93
N ALA A 606 10.92 -28.17 37.92
CA ALA A 606 10.29 -29.45 37.57
C ALA A 606 9.11 -29.80 38.49
N SER A 607 9.00 -29.25 39.70
CA SER A 607 7.83 -29.49 40.57
C SER A 607 6.49 -29.11 39.92
N HIS A 608 6.49 -28.09 39.03
CA HIS A 608 5.29 -27.64 38.30
C HIS A 608 4.80 -28.67 37.25
N LEU A 609 5.60 -29.70 36.93
CA LEU A 609 5.18 -30.76 36.02
C LEU A 609 4.19 -31.74 36.67
N TRP A 610 4.25 -31.93 37.99
CA TRP A 610 3.25 -32.70 38.74
C TRP A 610 2.13 -31.81 39.33
N TRP A 611 2.05 -30.55 38.94
CA TRP A 611 1.02 -29.62 39.41
C TRP A 611 0.55 -28.73 38.27
N ALA A 612 -0.29 -29.29 37.40
CA ALA A 612 -0.88 -28.56 36.29
C ALA A 612 -1.84 -27.47 36.79
N VAL A 613 -1.70 -26.29 36.20
CA VAL A 613 -2.42 -25.04 36.49
C VAL A 613 -3.26 -24.68 35.26
N PRO A 614 -4.49 -24.18 35.42
CA PRO A 614 -5.33 -23.79 34.28
C PRO A 614 -4.68 -22.64 33.48
N ILE A 615 -4.46 -22.86 32.17
CA ILE A 615 -3.96 -21.83 31.26
C ILE A 615 -5.13 -20.95 30.83
N ALA A 616 -5.37 -19.86 31.55
CA ALA A 616 -6.43 -18.89 31.25
C ALA A 616 -6.39 -18.38 29.79
N ALA A 617 -5.19 -18.25 29.20
CA ALA A 617 -5.00 -17.85 27.80
C ALA A 617 -5.50 -18.88 26.76
N ARG A 618 -5.78 -20.12 27.17
CA ARG A 618 -6.42 -21.18 26.35
C ARG A 618 -7.89 -21.39 26.71
N GLY A 619 -8.46 -20.57 27.60
CA GLY A 619 -9.84 -20.73 28.09
C GLY A 619 -10.04 -21.85 29.12
N GLU A 620 -8.96 -22.42 29.66
CA GLU A 620 -9.05 -23.44 30.72
C GLU A 620 -9.61 -22.81 32.02
N THR A 621 -10.83 -23.17 32.40
CA THR A 621 -11.50 -22.72 33.65
C THR A 621 -11.82 -23.85 34.62
N ASP A 622 -11.94 -25.10 34.15
CA ASP A 622 -12.28 -26.26 34.98
C ASP A 622 -11.01 -26.96 35.53
N GLU A 623 -10.68 -26.71 36.79
CA GLU A 623 -9.51 -27.30 37.45
C GLU A 623 -9.57 -28.84 37.62
N LYS A 624 -10.78 -29.42 37.59
CA LYS A 624 -11.07 -30.78 38.07
C LYS A 624 -10.39 -31.92 37.29
N ASN A 625 -9.92 -31.67 36.09
CA ASN A 625 -9.28 -32.67 35.21
C ASN A 625 -7.74 -32.53 35.13
N LEU A 626 -7.15 -31.55 35.82
CA LEU A 626 -5.72 -31.26 35.77
C LEU A 626 -4.86 -32.32 36.49
N TYR A 627 -3.66 -32.56 35.98
CA TYR A 627 -2.71 -33.51 36.57
C TYR A 627 -2.05 -32.91 37.82
N ARG A 628 -2.42 -33.41 39.01
CA ARG A 628 -1.94 -32.93 40.32
C ARG A 628 -1.50 -34.10 41.21
N ASP A 629 -0.23 -34.15 41.58
CA ASP A 629 0.33 -35.02 42.63
C ASP A 629 1.15 -34.19 43.63
N GLY A 630 0.52 -33.82 44.74
CA GLY A 630 1.14 -33.02 45.80
C GLY A 630 2.30 -33.72 46.51
N LYS A 631 2.38 -35.06 46.49
CA LYS A 631 3.49 -35.80 47.10
C LYS A 631 4.74 -35.68 46.24
N ARG A 632 4.61 -35.80 44.91
CA ARG A 632 5.73 -35.58 43.97
C ARG A 632 6.26 -34.14 44.01
N VAL A 633 5.36 -33.16 44.12
CA VAL A 633 5.73 -31.75 44.36
C VAL A 633 6.58 -31.63 45.62
N LEU A 634 6.13 -32.20 46.75
CA LEU A 634 6.86 -32.15 48.02
C LEU A 634 8.20 -32.91 47.97
N GLU A 635 8.26 -34.09 47.34
CA GLU A 635 9.51 -34.85 47.11
C GLU A 635 10.55 -33.98 46.39
N CYS A 636 10.14 -33.23 45.36
CA CYS A 636 11.03 -32.38 44.59
C CYS A 636 11.42 -31.10 45.31
N LEU A 637 10.51 -30.46 46.06
CA LEU A 637 10.85 -29.32 46.91
C LEU A 637 11.84 -29.71 48.02
N GLN A 638 11.65 -30.86 48.67
CA GLN A 638 12.59 -31.41 49.65
C GLN A 638 13.91 -31.88 49.02
N ARG A 639 13.93 -32.21 47.72
CA ARG A 639 15.16 -32.51 46.97
C ARG A 639 15.90 -31.23 46.59
N ALA A 640 15.20 -30.19 46.14
CA ALA A 640 15.78 -28.87 45.86
C ALA A 640 16.41 -28.26 47.12
N LEU A 641 15.73 -28.36 48.28
CA LEU A 641 16.25 -27.91 49.57
C LEU A 641 17.59 -28.58 49.93
N ARG A 642 17.69 -29.91 49.78
CA ARG A 642 18.95 -30.65 49.98
C ARG A 642 20.04 -30.34 48.94
N VAL A 643 19.70 -29.74 47.80
CA VAL A 643 20.69 -29.26 46.82
C VAL A 643 21.17 -27.86 47.18
N ALA A 644 20.30 -26.99 47.69
CA ALA A 644 20.66 -25.66 48.20
C ALA A 644 21.51 -25.72 49.48
N ASP A 645 21.20 -26.64 50.40
CA ASP A 645 21.99 -26.95 51.59
C ASP A 645 23.39 -27.51 51.23
N ALA A 646 23.49 -28.22 50.10
CA ALA A 646 24.76 -28.70 49.54
C ALA A 646 25.52 -27.66 48.70
N CYS A 647 25.16 -26.37 48.75
CA CYS A 647 25.93 -25.28 48.15
C CYS A 647 27.03 -24.79 49.11
N MET A 648 28.28 -24.76 48.66
CA MET A 648 29.42 -24.29 49.48
C MET A 648 29.45 -22.77 49.70
N ASP A 649 28.73 -22.00 48.89
CA ASP A 649 28.58 -20.55 49.03
C ASP A 649 27.28 -20.24 49.78
N THR A 650 27.39 -19.74 51.00
CA THR A 650 26.26 -19.43 51.89
C THR A 650 25.36 -18.32 51.32
N ALA A 651 25.88 -17.35 50.57
CA ALA A 651 25.07 -16.29 49.99
C ALA A 651 24.15 -16.84 48.89
N VAL A 652 24.70 -17.71 48.03
CA VAL A 652 23.93 -18.42 46.99
C VAL A 652 23.00 -19.47 47.60
N SER A 653 23.41 -20.15 48.67
CA SER A 653 22.54 -21.07 49.43
C SER A 653 21.31 -20.36 49.98
N VAL A 654 21.49 -19.20 50.63
CA VAL A 654 20.38 -18.37 51.14
C VAL A 654 19.51 -17.82 50.01
N GLU A 655 20.07 -17.37 48.89
CA GLU A 655 19.30 -16.95 47.71
C GLU A 655 18.38 -18.07 47.22
N LEU A 656 18.92 -19.30 47.10
CA LEU A 656 18.15 -20.49 46.71
C LEU A 656 17.10 -20.89 47.76
N PHE A 657 17.37 -20.75 49.06
CA PHE A 657 16.36 -20.98 50.09
C PHE A 657 15.18 -20.00 49.99
N VAL A 658 15.44 -18.72 49.65
CA VAL A 658 14.37 -17.72 49.42
C VAL A 658 13.59 -18.03 48.14
N GLU A 659 14.26 -18.46 47.06
CA GLU A 659 13.58 -18.94 45.85
C GLU A 659 12.69 -20.15 46.13
N ILE A 660 13.18 -21.12 46.92
CA ILE A 660 12.41 -22.28 47.34
C ILE A 660 11.23 -21.85 48.23
N LEU A 661 11.42 -20.90 49.16
CA LEU A 661 10.33 -20.39 50.01
C LEU A 661 9.21 -19.78 49.18
N ASN A 662 9.55 -18.97 48.17
CA ASN A 662 8.57 -18.44 47.22
C ASN A 662 7.80 -19.54 46.46
N ARG A 663 8.40 -20.73 46.25
CA ARG A 663 7.70 -21.90 45.66
C ARG A 663 6.83 -22.64 46.66
N TYR A 664 7.25 -22.78 47.93
CA TYR A 664 6.39 -23.31 48.99
C TYR A 664 5.15 -22.42 49.20
N VAL A 665 5.32 -21.10 49.22
CA VAL A 665 4.23 -20.11 49.32
C VAL A 665 3.28 -20.24 48.12
N TYR A 666 3.81 -20.33 46.90
CA TYR A 666 3.00 -20.56 45.70
C TYR A 666 2.15 -21.84 45.78
N TYR A 667 2.70 -22.98 46.22
CA TYR A 667 1.90 -24.21 46.34
C TYR A 667 0.91 -24.19 47.50
N PHE A 668 1.19 -23.41 48.55
CA PHE A 668 0.23 -23.15 49.62
C PHE A 668 -0.96 -22.32 49.13
N GLU A 669 -0.72 -21.34 48.26
CA GLU A 669 -1.78 -20.57 47.55
C GLU A 669 -2.59 -21.41 46.56
N GLN A 670 -2.03 -22.50 46.03
CA GLN A 670 -2.73 -23.44 45.14
C GLN A 670 -3.40 -24.60 45.90
N GLU A 671 -3.68 -24.42 47.20
CA GLU A 671 -4.37 -25.38 48.08
C GLU A 671 -3.77 -26.81 48.10
N ASN A 672 -2.45 -26.94 47.90
CA ASN A 672 -1.78 -28.24 47.90
C ASN A 672 -1.70 -28.83 49.32
N GLU A 673 -2.61 -29.73 49.68
CA GLU A 673 -2.71 -30.40 50.99
C GLU A 673 -1.40 -31.00 51.52
N ALA A 674 -0.46 -31.39 50.64
CA ALA A 674 0.84 -31.94 51.05
C ALA A 674 1.78 -30.86 51.62
N VAL A 675 1.60 -29.59 51.25
CA VAL A 675 2.47 -28.47 51.59
C VAL A 675 1.98 -27.81 52.88
N THR A 676 2.23 -28.46 54.02
CA THR A 676 1.79 -27.94 55.33
C THR A 676 2.61 -26.74 55.81
N THR A 677 1.99 -25.86 56.61
CA THR A 677 2.60 -24.68 57.25
C THR A 677 3.89 -24.98 58.04
N LYS A 678 4.07 -26.23 58.50
CA LYS A 678 5.30 -26.70 59.16
C LYS A 678 6.54 -26.55 58.27
N TYR A 679 6.42 -26.81 56.97
CA TYR A 679 7.53 -26.66 56.03
C TYR A 679 7.83 -25.19 55.71
N LEU A 680 6.80 -24.35 55.63
CA LEU A 680 6.96 -22.89 55.49
C LEU A 680 7.71 -22.31 56.69
N ASN A 681 7.22 -22.57 57.91
CA ASN A 681 7.81 -22.03 59.14
C ASN A 681 9.24 -22.53 59.35
N GLY A 682 9.50 -23.83 59.16
CA GLY A 682 10.86 -24.39 59.28
C GLY A 682 11.85 -23.85 58.25
N LEU A 683 11.38 -23.47 57.04
CA LEU A 683 12.23 -22.83 56.03
C LEU A 683 12.48 -21.35 56.34
N ILE A 684 11.49 -20.63 56.86
CA ILE A 684 11.63 -19.25 57.36
C ILE A 684 12.65 -19.21 58.51
N GLU A 685 12.54 -20.13 59.48
CA GLU A 685 13.46 -20.30 60.60
C GLU A 685 14.89 -20.65 60.15
N LEU A 686 15.03 -21.54 59.16
CA LEU A 686 16.32 -21.90 58.56
C LEU A 686 16.98 -20.70 57.86
N ILE A 687 16.22 -19.88 57.13
CA ILE A 687 16.74 -18.67 56.48
C ILE A 687 17.15 -17.63 57.53
N HIS A 688 16.32 -17.37 58.56
CA HIS A 688 16.70 -16.50 59.66
C HIS A 688 17.99 -16.95 60.35
N SER A 689 18.14 -18.24 60.63
CA SER A 689 19.34 -18.81 61.25
C SER A 689 20.60 -18.59 60.40
N ASN A 690 20.52 -18.84 59.09
CA ASN A 690 21.63 -18.63 58.17
C ASN A 690 22.00 -17.14 58.00
N LEU A 691 21.01 -16.24 57.99
CA LEU A 691 21.23 -14.79 57.94
C LEU A 691 21.85 -14.26 59.25
N GLN A 692 21.38 -14.73 60.41
CA GLN A 692 21.91 -14.34 61.72
C GLN A 692 23.34 -14.84 61.96
N GLY A 693 23.73 -15.98 61.38
CA GLY A 693 25.08 -16.54 61.51
C GLY A 693 26.17 -15.87 60.68
N ASN A 694 25.83 -15.03 59.68
CA ASN A 694 26.76 -14.54 58.66
C ASN A 694 26.67 -13.02 58.44
N GLN A 695 26.60 -12.23 59.51
CA GLN A 695 26.16 -10.82 59.48
C GLN A 695 27.09 -9.86 58.69
N ASP A 696 28.37 -10.19 58.52
CA ASP A 696 29.40 -9.27 58.01
C ASP A 696 29.70 -9.36 56.49
N SER A 697 29.06 -10.26 55.73
CA SER A 697 29.32 -10.36 54.29
C SER A 697 28.44 -9.44 53.45
N ALA A 698 29.07 -8.53 52.70
CA ALA A 698 28.39 -7.64 51.75
C ALA A 698 27.55 -8.40 50.70
N THR A 699 27.93 -9.64 50.35
CA THR A 699 27.19 -10.48 49.37
C THR A 699 25.82 -10.93 49.86
N ILE A 700 25.58 -10.95 51.18
CA ILE A 700 24.31 -11.42 51.79
C ILE A 700 23.25 -10.30 51.80
N THR A 701 23.62 -9.06 51.48
CA THR A 701 22.71 -7.90 51.52
C THR A 701 21.55 -7.97 50.51
N GLU A 702 21.75 -8.53 49.32
CA GLU A 702 20.66 -8.71 48.33
C GLU A 702 19.74 -9.90 48.64
N PRO A 703 20.24 -11.12 48.96
CA PRO A 703 19.40 -12.21 49.45
C PRO A 703 18.55 -11.83 50.67
N ARG A 704 19.11 -11.01 51.58
CA ARG A 704 18.37 -10.47 52.72
C ARG A 704 17.21 -9.55 52.31
N LYS A 705 17.41 -8.59 51.41
CA LYS A 705 16.32 -7.74 50.88
C LYS A 705 15.24 -8.55 50.16
N HIS A 706 15.63 -9.60 49.45
CA HIS A 706 14.68 -10.51 48.78
C HIS A 706 13.84 -11.28 49.81
N PHE A 707 14.45 -11.77 50.89
CA PHE A 707 13.75 -12.42 51.99
C PHE A 707 12.81 -11.46 52.73
N GLU A 708 13.26 -10.24 53.06
CA GLU A 708 12.45 -9.22 53.73
C GLU A 708 11.17 -8.89 52.91
N ARG A 709 11.30 -8.70 51.58
CA ARG A 709 10.14 -8.55 50.66
C ARG A 709 9.24 -9.79 50.59
N THR A 710 9.80 -10.98 50.71
CA THR A 710 9.04 -12.24 50.74
C THR A 710 8.20 -12.31 52.01
N LEU A 711 8.75 -11.92 53.16
CA LEU A 711 8.01 -11.83 54.42
C LEU A 711 6.92 -10.72 54.41
N GLU A 712 7.19 -9.57 53.79
CA GLU A 712 6.18 -8.52 53.54
C GLU A 712 5.00 -9.05 52.70
N ASN A 713 5.27 -9.86 51.67
CA ASN A 713 4.22 -10.49 50.85
C ASN A 713 3.40 -11.50 51.68
N ILE A 714 4.07 -12.43 52.38
CA ILE A 714 3.44 -13.44 53.24
C ILE A 714 2.56 -12.77 54.33
N THR A 715 3.04 -11.71 54.98
CA THR A 715 2.26 -10.98 55.99
C THR A 715 1.08 -10.22 55.39
N SER A 716 1.23 -9.60 54.22
CA SER A 716 0.12 -8.89 53.55
C SER A 716 -1.07 -9.80 53.24
N ARG A 717 -0.83 -11.11 53.09
CA ARG A 717 -1.81 -12.14 52.74
C ARG A 717 -2.39 -12.90 53.95
N ASN A 718 -1.90 -12.65 55.17
CA ASN A 718 -2.46 -13.14 56.44
C ASN A 718 -2.71 -14.66 56.52
N TYR A 719 -1.75 -15.48 56.07
CA TYR A 719 -1.88 -16.95 56.11
C TYR A 719 -1.98 -17.51 57.54
N GLU A 720 -3.03 -18.29 57.81
CA GLU A 720 -3.21 -18.94 59.12
C GLU A 720 -2.06 -19.90 59.46
N GLY A 721 -1.47 -19.74 60.64
CA GLY A 721 -0.42 -20.62 61.16
C GLY A 721 0.98 -20.42 60.53
N VAL A 722 1.18 -19.44 59.64
CA VAL A 722 2.51 -19.06 59.16
C VAL A 722 3.12 -18.00 60.08
N VAL A 723 4.34 -18.24 60.57
CA VAL A 723 5.05 -17.32 61.48
C VAL A 723 6.19 -16.64 60.72
N THR A 724 6.07 -15.33 60.54
CA THR A 724 7.02 -14.50 59.77
C THR A 724 8.00 -13.69 60.64
N ALA A 725 7.81 -13.71 61.96
CA ALA A 725 8.79 -13.19 62.91
C ALA A 725 9.81 -14.27 63.26
N ALA A 726 11.08 -13.90 63.36
CA ALA A 726 12.10 -14.77 63.92
C ALA A 726 11.73 -15.17 65.37
N ALA A 727 11.97 -16.43 65.73
CA ALA A 727 11.86 -16.88 67.11
C ALA A 727 12.90 -16.13 68.00
N PRO A 728 12.54 -15.79 69.26
CA PRO A 728 13.39 -15.03 70.18
C PRO A 728 14.47 -15.87 70.87
#